data_AF-A0A7C7GN29-F1
#
_entry.id   AF-A0A7C7GN29-F1
#
_cell.length_a   1.000
_cell.length_b   1.000
_cell.length_c   1.000
_cell.angle_alpha   90.00
_cell.angle_beta   90.00
_cell.angle_gamma   90.00
#
_symmetry.space_group_name_H-M   'P 1'
#
loop_
_entity.id
_entity.type
_entity.pdbx_description
1 polymer ?
#
loop_
_entity_poly.entity_id
_entity_poly.type
_entity_poly.pdbx_seq_one_letter_code
_entity_poly.pdbx_strand_id
1 'polypeptide(L)'
;MKKTLLLSMCYLSLSICFGQTFSDDFESYTAGSYLVVQNPTDWDTWTGGSGTTEDVIVSDATSSSGNNSLYFASTGGGPEDIILRFDQIYSSGNFNLDCNFFVESGKGAYFNLQENFVVGDVWAINCFMLDNGTLKLSNASTSYLTTNYPIGKWFNLRLEIDLTANVWELFIDNVSQGTFANPTGSIGIFDLYPTNPTSEGGNDISGFYVDDVSYNHISANLPAVNGGVTFVSQLNGIAGQTASVDATVRNLGSDAITSFDIEYDYNGNQVQESVGPISLASLATYDHTFAVPVTLAAGSLPLTVTVSNVNAAGADANADDDAKSITMNPVVPATGKLVIGEEGTGTWCGWCPRGAVGLRDMDARYHGLFQGIAVHNGDIMTDAVYDAGIGALISGYPSGLVDRGPDIDPGAFEVDFLERIIIPPSAFMTVGATYNSSTKELNVSVSAAFQLEVTGNYKVACVIVEDSVTGTTSDYDQSNSYAGGGAGVMGGFELLPHPVPAAQMQYDHVARAISPSFEGLDDAYPDSISKSPYIITHNFSFVLDAGWDENQIHIVGMLIDPNGRIDNAGSVSIAEAETNGLVNGGVVVSTKQLPAPDETVKIYPNPASNAAFLKIQLKEEAHVSMQVFNSAGQLVLSRDYGNLNGSYTLPIITKSLNKGIYAIKLQHGDKIVTKKLVVNK
;
A
#
# COMPACT_ATOMS: atom_id res chain seq x y z
N MET A 1 -69.53 -23.25 3.42
CA MET A 1 -70.10 -22.68 4.66
C MET A 1 -69.00 -22.61 5.72
N LYS A 2 -68.25 -21.49 5.78
CA LYS A 2 -68.18 -20.58 6.93
C LYS A 2 -68.17 -21.25 8.32
N LYS A 3 -66.98 -21.30 8.94
CA LYS A 3 -66.80 -21.09 10.38
C LYS A 3 -65.57 -20.22 10.60
N THR A 4 -65.84 -18.93 10.83
CA THR A 4 -64.93 -17.92 11.37
C THR A 4 -64.64 -18.24 12.84
N LEU A 5 -63.36 -18.40 13.20
CA LEU A 5 -62.89 -18.23 14.58
C LEU A 5 -62.17 -16.88 14.64
N LEU A 6 -62.72 -15.94 15.42
CA LEU A 6 -62.00 -14.76 15.89
C LEU A 6 -60.92 -15.21 16.88
N LEU A 7 -59.67 -14.84 16.64
CA LEU A 7 -58.64 -14.80 17.66
C LEU A 7 -58.42 -13.32 18.01
N SER A 8 -58.87 -12.90 19.19
CA SER A 8 -58.59 -11.57 19.73
C SER A 8 -57.14 -11.51 20.18
N MET A 9 -56.35 -10.69 19.51
CA MET A 9 -54.97 -10.38 19.85
C MET A 9 -55.00 -9.28 20.92
N CYS A 10 -54.92 -9.67 22.20
CA CYS A 10 -54.62 -8.73 23.28
C CYS A 10 -53.12 -8.44 23.24
N TYR A 11 -52.75 -7.27 22.71
CA TYR A 11 -51.46 -6.66 22.98
C TYR A 11 -51.44 -6.24 24.45
N LEU A 12 -50.79 -7.05 25.29
CA LEU A 12 -50.33 -6.62 26.60
C LEU A 12 -48.91 -6.11 26.39
N SER A 13 -48.76 -4.79 26.23
CA SER A 13 -47.48 -4.11 26.30
C SER A 13 -46.93 -4.26 27.72
N LEU A 14 -46.10 -5.28 27.96
CA LEU A 14 -45.22 -5.28 29.10
C LEU A 14 -44.11 -4.27 28.80
N SER A 15 -44.25 -3.06 29.35
CA SER A 15 -43.12 -2.16 29.54
C SER A 15 -42.18 -2.82 30.55
N ILE A 16 -41.14 -3.48 30.06
CA ILE A 16 -39.99 -3.82 30.87
C ILE A 16 -39.24 -2.50 31.07
N CYS A 17 -39.44 -1.84 32.20
CA CYS A 17 -38.55 -0.75 32.63
C CYS A 17 -37.20 -1.39 32.93
N PHE A 18 -36.28 -1.36 31.98
CA PHE A 18 -34.85 -1.44 32.29
C PHE A 18 -34.51 -0.17 33.09
N GLY A 19 -33.76 -0.31 34.18
CA GLY A 19 -33.32 0.83 34.96
C GLY A 19 -32.29 1.61 34.15
N GLN A 20 -32.73 2.66 33.45
CA GLN A 20 -31.86 3.58 32.72
C GLN A 20 -30.77 4.11 33.66
N THR A 21 -29.50 4.01 33.23
CA THR A 21 -28.36 4.46 34.03
C THR A 21 -28.21 5.97 33.95
N PHE A 22 -28.33 6.55 32.75
CA PHE A 22 -28.23 7.99 32.51
C PHE A 22 -29.21 8.47 31.44
N SER A 23 -29.70 9.71 31.59
CA SER A 23 -30.50 10.43 30.58
C SER A 23 -30.29 11.93 30.73
N ASP A 24 -30.16 12.62 29.60
CA ASP A 24 -30.21 14.07 29.53
C ASP A 24 -30.95 14.50 28.25
N ASP A 25 -32.13 15.09 28.42
CA ASP A 25 -32.93 15.72 27.35
C ASP A 25 -32.65 17.22 27.22
N PHE A 26 -31.70 17.74 28.00
CA PHE A 26 -31.27 19.13 28.05
C PHE A 26 -32.36 20.16 28.46
N GLU A 27 -33.58 19.75 28.77
CA GLU A 27 -34.70 20.64 29.12
C GLU A 27 -34.52 21.31 30.49
N SER A 28 -33.73 20.71 31.36
CA SER A 28 -33.45 21.25 32.69
C SER A 28 -32.50 22.47 32.67
N TYR A 29 -31.85 22.73 31.52
CA TYR A 29 -30.84 23.77 31.37
C TYR A 29 -31.41 25.06 30.75
N THR A 30 -30.73 26.16 31.04
CA THR A 30 -31.04 27.46 30.46
C THR A 30 -30.35 27.59 29.09
N ALA A 31 -31.13 27.73 28.03
CA ALA A 31 -30.61 28.01 26.68
C ALA A 31 -29.75 29.28 26.66
N GLY A 32 -28.72 29.30 25.81
CA GLY A 32 -27.72 30.35 25.73
C GLY A 32 -26.65 30.31 26.83
N SER A 33 -26.70 29.30 27.71
CA SER A 33 -25.67 29.06 28.74
C SER A 33 -24.89 27.78 28.45
N TYR A 34 -23.66 27.74 28.94
CA TYR A 34 -22.75 26.61 28.84
C TYR A 34 -23.29 25.36 29.57
N LEU A 35 -23.15 24.19 28.96
CA LEU A 35 -23.66 22.91 29.49
C LEU A 35 -22.89 22.48 30.74
N VAL A 36 -21.57 22.42 30.67
CA VAL A 36 -20.74 21.88 31.77
C VAL A 36 -20.81 22.80 32.99
N VAL A 37 -21.00 24.11 32.81
CA VAL A 37 -21.30 25.03 33.92
C VAL A 37 -22.58 24.64 34.67
N GLN A 38 -23.58 24.12 33.96
CA GLN A 38 -24.89 23.77 34.52
C GLN A 38 -24.93 22.33 35.06
N ASN A 39 -24.18 21.41 34.45
CA ASN A 39 -24.01 20.03 34.94
C ASN A 39 -22.55 19.56 34.84
N PRO A 40 -21.68 19.99 35.78
CA PRO A 40 -20.29 19.53 35.85
C PRO A 40 -20.13 18.14 36.51
N THR A 41 -21.25 17.49 36.85
CA THR A 41 -21.21 16.16 37.51
C THR A 41 -21.12 15.06 36.46
N ASP A 42 -21.93 15.17 35.41
CA ASP A 42 -21.98 14.16 34.35
C ASP A 42 -21.14 14.60 33.14
N TRP A 43 -21.20 15.89 32.79
CA TRP A 43 -20.48 16.46 31.66
C TRP A 43 -19.17 17.13 32.10
N ASP A 44 -18.19 17.14 31.21
CA ASP A 44 -16.91 17.86 31.33
C ASP A 44 -16.45 18.32 29.94
N THR A 45 -15.42 19.16 29.89
CA THR A 45 -14.72 19.48 28.63
C THR A 45 -13.54 18.53 28.39
N TRP A 46 -13.10 18.37 27.14
CA TRP A 46 -11.96 17.52 26.78
C TRP A 46 -10.70 17.80 27.60
N THR A 47 -10.34 19.08 27.77
CA THR A 47 -9.16 19.47 28.57
C THR A 47 -9.44 19.61 30.07
N GLY A 48 -10.69 19.39 30.48
CA GLY A 48 -11.17 19.49 31.85
C GLY A 48 -11.53 20.92 32.27
N GLY A 49 -12.71 21.07 32.89
CA GLY A 49 -13.21 22.35 33.39
C GLY A 49 -14.56 22.74 32.79
N SER A 50 -15.01 23.97 33.06
CA SER A 50 -16.29 24.49 32.56
C SER A 50 -16.21 25.97 32.19
N GLY A 51 -17.11 26.41 31.31
CA GLY A 51 -17.19 27.79 30.85
C GLY A 51 -16.02 28.23 29.96
N THR A 52 -15.28 27.28 29.40
CA THR A 52 -14.26 27.51 28.36
C THR A 52 -14.92 27.55 26.99
N THR A 53 -14.13 27.72 25.92
CA THR A 53 -14.63 27.58 24.54
C THR A 53 -14.89 26.13 24.14
N GLU A 54 -14.45 25.16 24.94
CA GLU A 54 -14.76 23.73 24.75
C GLU A 54 -16.15 23.38 25.28
N ASP A 55 -16.66 24.17 26.24
CA ASP A 55 -17.99 23.98 26.79
C ASP A 55 -19.05 24.38 25.75
N VAL A 56 -19.92 23.44 25.38
CA VAL A 56 -20.97 23.71 24.40
C VAL A 56 -22.09 24.55 25.01
N ILE A 57 -22.70 25.42 24.19
CA ILE A 57 -23.86 26.20 24.61
C ILE A 57 -25.14 25.42 24.32
N VAL A 58 -26.04 25.36 25.31
CA VAL A 58 -27.39 24.81 25.12
C VAL A 58 -28.19 25.72 24.18
N SER A 59 -28.75 25.14 23.12
CA SER A 59 -29.48 25.84 22.06
C SER A 59 -30.98 25.61 22.16
N ASP A 60 -31.79 26.62 21.86
CA ASP A 60 -33.25 26.54 21.70
C ASP A 60 -33.69 26.72 20.23
N ALA A 61 -32.75 26.60 19.29
CA ALA A 61 -33.00 26.84 17.86
C ALA A 61 -33.80 25.70 17.20
N THR A 62 -33.54 24.47 17.60
CA THR A 62 -34.21 23.24 17.17
C THR A 62 -33.96 22.16 18.21
N SER A 63 -34.85 21.18 18.32
CA SER A 63 -34.71 20.04 19.22
C SER A 63 -35.44 18.82 18.65
N SER A 64 -35.06 17.63 19.08
CA SER A 64 -35.74 16.37 18.78
C SER A 64 -36.93 16.19 19.71
N SER A 65 -36.73 16.50 21.00
CA SER A 65 -37.77 16.54 22.03
C SER A 65 -37.75 17.91 22.73
N GLY A 66 -38.77 18.23 23.53
CA GLY A 66 -38.75 19.48 24.31
C GLY A 66 -38.54 20.77 23.50
N ASN A 67 -37.62 21.62 23.95
CA ASN A 67 -37.25 22.91 23.35
C ASN A 67 -35.73 23.10 23.19
N ASN A 68 -34.92 22.39 23.96
CA ASN A 68 -33.47 22.54 24.03
C ASN A 68 -32.76 21.40 23.30
N SER A 69 -31.55 21.67 22.81
CA SER A 69 -30.58 20.66 22.35
C SER A 69 -29.17 21.23 22.43
N LEU A 70 -28.15 20.45 22.08
CA LEU A 70 -26.77 20.94 21.96
C LEU A 70 -26.45 21.23 20.50
N TYR A 71 -25.75 22.33 20.21
CA TYR A 71 -25.30 22.66 18.85
C TYR A 71 -23.77 22.72 18.76
N PHE A 72 -23.23 22.03 17.77
CA PHE A 72 -21.80 21.95 17.48
C PHE A 72 -21.54 22.44 16.07
N ALA A 73 -20.53 23.29 15.86
CA ALA A 73 -20.15 23.75 14.53
C ALA A 73 -18.69 24.17 14.45
N SER A 74 -18.02 23.86 13.34
CA SER A 74 -16.63 24.25 13.14
C SER A 74 -16.25 24.34 11.66
N THR A 75 -15.08 24.94 11.42
CA THR A 75 -14.30 24.72 10.20
C THR A 75 -12.90 24.29 10.63
N GLY A 76 -12.53 23.05 10.34
CA GLY A 76 -11.25 22.46 10.74
C GLY A 76 -11.16 21.91 12.17
N GLY A 77 -12.29 21.75 12.88
CA GLY A 77 -12.32 21.17 14.23
C GLY A 77 -12.48 22.19 15.37
N GLY A 78 -13.32 21.87 16.37
CA GLY A 78 -13.50 22.64 17.61
C GLY A 78 -14.05 24.07 17.42
N PRO A 79 -14.03 24.91 18.46
CA PRO A 79 -13.43 24.67 19.78
C PRO A 79 -14.30 23.84 20.73
N GLU A 80 -15.60 23.67 20.48
CA GLU A 80 -16.47 22.86 21.36
C GLU A 80 -15.99 21.41 21.41
N ASP A 81 -15.84 20.86 22.61
CA ASP A 81 -15.27 19.54 22.84
C ASP A 81 -15.69 19.05 24.24
N ILE A 82 -16.81 18.33 24.30
CA ILE A 82 -17.41 17.90 25.57
C ILE A 82 -17.45 16.37 25.68
N ILE A 83 -17.29 15.92 26.92
CA ILE A 83 -17.32 14.51 27.26
C ILE A 83 -18.38 14.20 28.32
N LEU A 84 -19.01 13.04 28.15
CA LEU A 84 -19.80 12.36 29.18
C LEU A 84 -18.94 11.20 29.70
N ARG A 85 -18.61 11.23 30.99
CA ARG A 85 -17.96 10.09 31.65
C ARG A 85 -19.03 9.13 32.14
N PHE A 86 -18.96 7.88 31.73
CA PHE A 86 -19.87 6.87 32.24
C PHE A 86 -19.57 6.55 33.71
N ASP A 87 -20.56 5.98 34.42
CA ASP A 87 -20.45 5.65 35.86
C ASP A 87 -19.22 4.81 36.22
N GLN A 88 -18.76 3.98 35.27
CA GLN A 88 -17.55 3.18 35.35
C GLN A 88 -17.04 2.84 33.95
N ILE A 89 -15.83 2.29 33.89
CA ILE A 89 -15.34 1.64 32.67
C ILE A 89 -16.06 0.29 32.54
N TYR A 90 -16.81 0.12 31.46
CA TYR A 90 -17.49 -1.12 31.16
C TYR A 90 -16.64 -1.98 30.21
N SER A 91 -16.43 -3.24 30.57
CA SER A 91 -15.66 -4.23 29.79
C SER A 91 -16.39 -5.56 29.60
N SER A 92 -17.64 -5.64 30.07
CA SER A 92 -18.54 -6.78 29.91
C SER A 92 -19.99 -6.32 30.13
N GLY A 93 -20.94 -7.15 29.73
CA GLY A 93 -22.37 -6.89 29.77
C GLY A 93 -22.89 -6.20 28.51
N ASN A 94 -24.19 -5.92 28.48
CA ASN A 94 -24.82 -5.22 27.37
C ASN A 94 -24.88 -3.73 27.68
N PHE A 95 -24.32 -2.90 26.81
CA PHE A 95 -24.31 -1.46 26.90
C PHE A 95 -25.08 -0.88 25.71
N ASN A 96 -26.02 0.02 25.99
CA ASN A 96 -26.79 0.70 24.95
C ASN A 96 -26.55 2.20 25.08
N LEU A 97 -26.08 2.84 24.01
CA LEU A 97 -26.03 4.30 23.86
C LEU A 97 -27.10 4.73 22.87
N ASP A 98 -27.93 5.70 23.25
CA ASP A 98 -29.03 6.22 22.42
C ASP A 98 -28.99 7.75 22.43
N CYS A 99 -29.03 8.35 21.25
CA CYS A 99 -28.99 9.79 21.07
C CYS A 99 -29.63 10.21 19.73
N ASN A 100 -30.24 11.38 19.71
CA ASN A 100 -30.80 11.98 18.50
C ASN A 100 -29.81 12.97 17.87
N PHE A 101 -29.63 12.87 16.55
CA PHE A 101 -28.77 13.76 15.79
C PHE A 101 -29.56 14.49 14.70
N PHE A 102 -29.18 15.74 14.45
CA PHE A 102 -29.54 16.49 13.25
C PHE A 102 -28.26 17.01 12.62
N VAL A 103 -27.88 16.54 11.44
CA VAL A 103 -26.70 17.04 10.72
C VAL A 103 -27.14 17.96 9.60
N GLU A 104 -26.57 19.16 9.54
CA GLU A 104 -26.92 20.16 8.54
C GLU A 104 -26.43 19.77 7.13
N SER A 105 -27.16 20.20 6.09
CA SER A 105 -26.78 19.91 4.70
C SER A 105 -25.40 20.47 4.35
N GLY A 106 -24.53 19.63 3.79
CA GLY A 106 -23.17 20.01 3.37
C GLY A 106 -22.17 20.15 4.51
N LYS A 107 -22.51 19.67 5.71
CA LYS A 107 -21.63 19.64 6.88
C LYS A 107 -21.59 18.24 7.49
N GLY A 108 -20.55 17.94 8.26
CA GLY A 108 -20.44 16.68 9.00
C GLY A 108 -20.74 16.80 10.49
N ALA A 109 -20.74 15.64 11.14
CA ALA A 109 -20.82 15.46 12.59
C ALA A 109 -19.88 14.35 13.05
N TYR A 110 -19.50 14.37 14.32
CA TYR A 110 -18.58 13.38 14.86
C TYR A 110 -18.82 13.14 16.36
N PHE A 111 -18.60 11.90 16.77
CA PHE A 111 -18.43 11.51 18.15
C PHE A 111 -17.41 10.37 18.26
N ASN A 112 -16.86 10.14 19.44
CA ASN A 112 -16.13 8.91 19.75
C ASN A 112 -16.52 8.30 21.10
N LEU A 113 -16.18 7.02 21.27
CA LEU A 113 -16.10 6.39 22.58
C LEU A 113 -14.64 6.11 22.90
N GLN A 114 -14.24 6.32 24.15
CA GLN A 114 -12.89 6.02 24.62
C GLN A 114 -12.91 4.84 25.59
N GLU A 115 -11.83 4.06 25.57
CA GLU A 115 -11.70 2.82 26.33
C GLU A 115 -11.76 3.05 27.84
N ASN A 116 -11.13 4.12 28.30
CA ASN A 116 -10.88 4.39 29.71
C ASN A 116 -11.12 5.88 30.05
N PHE A 117 -10.88 6.27 31.31
CA PHE A 117 -11.13 7.64 31.77
C PHE A 117 -10.00 8.65 31.48
N VAL A 118 -8.89 8.19 30.90
CA VAL A 118 -7.80 9.04 30.42
C VAL A 118 -8.16 9.54 29.03
N VAL A 119 -8.56 10.81 28.96
CA VAL A 119 -8.98 11.47 27.72
C VAL A 119 -7.84 11.46 26.70
N GLY A 120 -8.13 10.99 25.48
CA GLY A 120 -7.20 10.94 24.35
C GLY A 120 -6.18 9.79 24.42
N ASP A 121 -6.34 8.84 25.33
CA ASP A 121 -5.43 7.69 25.46
C ASP A 121 -5.75 6.61 24.41
N VAL A 122 -6.96 6.04 24.45
CA VAL A 122 -7.40 5.00 23.52
C VAL A 122 -8.83 5.26 23.07
N TRP A 123 -9.01 5.48 21.77
CA TRP A 123 -10.32 5.46 21.13
C TRP A 123 -10.80 4.02 21.02
N ALA A 124 -11.97 3.72 21.57
CA ALA A 124 -12.65 2.47 21.31
C ALA A 124 -13.30 2.51 19.92
N ILE A 125 -13.96 3.62 19.57
CA ILE A 125 -14.56 3.80 18.26
C ILE A 125 -14.69 5.28 17.90
N ASN A 126 -14.53 5.59 16.62
CA ASN A 126 -14.86 6.86 16.00
C ASN A 126 -16.14 6.69 15.17
N CYS A 127 -17.03 7.69 15.23
CA CYS A 127 -18.19 7.78 14.35
C CYS A 127 -18.11 9.08 13.54
N PHE A 128 -17.77 8.98 12.26
CA PHE A 128 -17.81 10.09 11.32
C PHE A 128 -19.11 10.08 10.53
N MET A 129 -19.88 11.16 10.62
CA MET A 129 -21.05 11.42 9.78
C MET A 129 -20.67 12.49 8.76
N LEU A 130 -20.28 12.06 7.55
CA LEU A 130 -19.73 12.92 6.51
C LEU A 130 -20.79 13.77 5.83
N ASP A 131 -20.40 14.87 5.22
CA ASP A 131 -21.28 15.86 4.58
C ASP A 131 -22.09 15.32 3.39
N ASN A 132 -21.69 14.19 2.83
CA ASN A 132 -22.39 13.50 1.75
C ASN A 132 -23.44 12.47 2.22
N GLY A 133 -23.64 12.32 3.54
CA GLY A 133 -24.61 11.39 4.13
C GLY A 133 -24.04 10.01 4.49
N THR A 134 -22.73 9.81 4.32
CA THR A 134 -22.05 8.58 4.74
C THR A 134 -21.78 8.60 6.24
N LEU A 135 -22.10 7.51 6.94
CA LEU A 135 -21.68 7.27 8.32
C LEU A 135 -20.59 6.19 8.33
N LYS A 136 -19.45 6.47 8.97
CA LYS A 136 -18.33 5.54 9.14
C LYS A 136 -18.07 5.31 10.62
N LEU A 137 -18.16 4.06 11.05
CA LEU A 137 -17.62 3.57 12.30
C LEU A 137 -16.23 2.99 12.05
N SER A 138 -15.21 3.53 12.73
CA SER A 138 -13.82 3.15 12.51
C SER A 138 -12.96 3.31 13.77
N ASN A 139 -11.77 2.72 13.75
CA ASN A 139 -10.69 3.07 14.66
C ASN A 139 -9.39 3.15 13.87
N ALA A 140 -8.69 4.28 13.98
CA ALA A 140 -7.60 4.64 13.08
C ALA A 140 -8.02 4.42 11.61
N SER A 141 -7.18 3.75 10.81
CA SER A 141 -7.45 3.43 9.40
C SER A 141 -8.40 2.24 9.17
N THR A 142 -8.82 1.54 10.23
CA THR A 142 -9.69 0.37 10.12
C THR A 142 -11.16 0.79 10.16
N SER A 143 -11.87 0.60 9.04
CA SER A 143 -13.33 0.76 9.00
C SER A 143 -14.01 -0.53 9.48
N TYR A 144 -14.93 -0.40 10.43
CA TYR A 144 -15.74 -1.51 10.93
C TYR A 144 -17.10 -1.59 10.25
N LEU A 145 -17.76 -0.44 10.06
CA LEU A 145 -19.05 -0.34 9.40
C LEU A 145 -19.15 0.97 8.64
N THR A 146 -19.58 0.91 7.39
CA THR A 146 -19.93 2.08 6.59
C THR A 146 -21.37 1.96 6.13
N THR A 147 -22.19 2.97 6.41
CA THR A 147 -23.61 3.05 6.03
C THR A 147 -23.97 4.48 5.65
N ASN A 148 -25.26 4.79 5.52
CA ASN A 148 -25.77 6.14 5.30
C ASN A 148 -26.62 6.60 6.49
N TYR A 149 -26.68 7.90 6.70
CA TYR A 149 -27.55 8.54 7.68
C TYR A 149 -28.40 9.65 7.03
N PRO A 150 -29.53 10.04 7.65
CA PRO A 150 -30.35 11.13 7.13
C PRO A 150 -29.74 12.53 7.30
N ILE A 151 -29.66 13.30 6.20
CA ILE A 151 -29.18 14.69 6.22
C ILE A 151 -30.35 15.68 6.38
N GLY A 152 -30.15 16.74 7.18
CA GLY A 152 -31.04 17.89 7.29
C GLY A 152 -32.36 17.60 8.01
N LYS A 153 -32.41 16.55 8.83
CA LYS A 153 -33.54 16.18 9.69
C LYS A 153 -33.04 15.37 10.88
N TRP A 154 -33.84 15.34 11.94
CA TRP A 154 -33.58 14.50 13.11
C TRP A 154 -33.68 13.02 12.77
N PHE A 155 -32.78 12.24 13.35
CA PHE A 155 -32.81 10.78 13.35
C PHE A 155 -32.25 10.26 14.68
N ASN A 156 -32.72 9.08 15.07
CA ASN A 156 -32.19 8.37 16.22
C ASN A 156 -30.96 7.55 15.81
N LEU A 157 -29.89 7.66 16.58
CA LEU A 157 -28.71 6.81 16.50
C LEU A 157 -28.63 5.99 17.79
N ARG A 158 -28.59 4.67 17.65
CA ARG A 158 -28.40 3.77 18.79
C ARG A 158 -27.27 2.79 18.52
N LEU A 159 -26.35 2.66 19.48
CA LEU A 159 -25.37 1.58 19.54
C LEU A 159 -25.81 0.58 20.61
N GLU A 160 -26.06 -0.66 20.20
CA GLU A 160 -26.25 -1.78 21.11
C GLU A 160 -24.96 -2.61 21.11
N ILE A 161 -24.36 -2.76 22.29
CA ILE A 161 -23.02 -3.35 22.43
C ILE A 161 -23.09 -4.49 23.45
N ASP A 162 -22.89 -5.72 22.99
CA ASP A 162 -22.52 -6.82 23.87
C ASP A 162 -21.00 -6.79 24.09
N LEU A 163 -20.56 -6.17 25.19
CA LEU A 163 -19.16 -6.09 25.56
C LEU A 163 -18.60 -7.45 26.01
N THR A 164 -19.46 -8.43 26.34
CA THR A 164 -19.04 -9.78 26.74
C THR A 164 -18.65 -10.59 25.52
N ALA A 165 -19.56 -10.70 24.54
CA ALA A 165 -19.38 -11.42 23.28
C ALA A 165 -18.72 -10.58 22.16
N ASN A 166 -18.44 -9.30 22.44
CA ASN A 166 -17.88 -8.33 21.51
C ASN A 166 -18.70 -8.18 20.22
N VAL A 167 -20.00 -7.91 20.38
CA VAL A 167 -20.92 -7.67 19.27
C VAL A 167 -21.41 -6.25 19.36
N TRP A 168 -21.09 -5.44 18.35
CA TRP A 168 -21.52 -4.05 18.24
C TRP A 168 -22.51 -3.94 17.11
N GLU A 169 -23.67 -3.33 17.36
CA GLU A 169 -24.70 -3.12 16.36
C GLU A 169 -25.11 -1.65 16.32
N LEU A 170 -25.13 -1.08 15.12
CA LEU A 170 -25.61 0.28 14.88
C LEU A 170 -27.05 0.24 14.39
N PHE A 171 -27.90 1.06 14.98
CA PHE A 171 -29.26 1.33 14.52
C PHE A 171 -29.42 2.80 14.16
N ILE A 172 -30.12 3.05 13.06
CA ILE A 172 -30.61 4.37 12.67
C ILE A 172 -32.13 4.30 12.56
N ASP A 173 -32.85 5.14 13.31
CA ASP A 173 -34.31 5.12 13.41
C ASP A 173 -34.88 3.71 13.71
N ASN A 174 -34.24 2.99 14.64
CA ASN A 174 -34.53 1.60 15.00
C ASN A 174 -34.33 0.55 13.88
N VAL A 175 -33.64 0.92 12.78
CA VAL A 175 -33.27 -0.01 11.71
C VAL A 175 -31.79 -0.35 11.85
N SER A 176 -31.49 -1.63 12.00
CA SER A 176 -30.10 -2.13 12.03
C SER A 176 -29.37 -1.77 10.75
N GLN A 177 -28.16 -1.24 10.91
CA GLN A 177 -27.24 -0.88 9.83
C GLN A 177 -26.13 -1.91 9.64
N GLY A 178 -25.98 -2.85 10.57
CA GLY A 178 -24.95 -3.89 10.54
C GLY A 178 -24.30 -4.11 11.90
N THR A 179 -23.59 -5.23 11.98
CA THR A 179 -22.86 -5.65 13.17
C THR A 179 -21.36 -5.77 12.90
N PHE A 180 -20.54 -5.57 13.92
CA PHE A 180 -19.10 -5.74 13.86
C PHE A 180 -18.52 -6.16 15.23
N ALA A 181 -17.26 -6.55 15.24
CA ALA A 181 -16.48 -6.81 16.44
C ALA A 181 -15.37 -5.77 16.56
N ASN A 182 -15.06 -5.35 17.79
CA ASN A 182 -14.07 -4.31 18.03
C ASN A 182 -12.86 -4.90 18.77
N PRO A 183 -11.61 -4.68 18.33
CA PRO A 183 -10.43 -5.07 19.11
C PRO A 183 -10.39 -4.40 20.49
N THR A 184 -10.98 -3.22 20.64
CA THR A 184 -11.13 -2.55 21.94
C THR A 184 -12.47 -2.94 22.58
N GLY A 185 -12.40 -3.80 23.61
CA GLY A 185 -13.56 -4.39 24.27
C GLY A 185 -14.08 -3.64 25.50
N SER A 186 -13.69 -2.37 25.70
CA SER A 186 -14.15 -1.55 26.82
C SER A 186 -14.44 -0.11 26.41
N ILE A 187 -15.29 0.55 27.21
CA ILE A 187 -15.72 1.94 27.05
C ILE A 187 -15.89 2.63 28.40
N GLY A 188 -15.52 3.90 28.46
CA GLY A 188 -15.66 4.75 29.65
C GLY A 188 -16.08 6.20 29.37
N ILE A 189 -15.87 6.69 28.15
CA ILE A 189 -16.20 8.07 27.78
C ILE A 189 -17.00 8.08 26.48
N PHE A 190 -18.00 8.97 26.40
CA PHE A 190 -18.62 9.42 25.16
C PHE A 190 -18.22 10.88 24.90
N ASP A 191 -17.69 11.16 23.72
CA ASP A 191 -17.14 12.45 23.33
C ASP A 191 -17.85 13.03 22.11
N LEU A 192 -18.17 14.32 22.16
CA LEU A 192 -18.82 15.08 21.08
C LEU A 192 -17.93 16.24 20.65
N TYR A 193 -17.48 16.19 19.39
CA TYR A 193 -16.54 17.15 18.83
C TYR A 193 -16.89 17.51 17.37
N PRO A 194 -16.94 18.80 16.97
CA PRO A 194 -17.28 19.18 15.60
C PRO A 194 -16.10 19.02 14.67
N THR A 195 -15.97 17.85 14.04
CA THR A 195 -15.01 17.62 12.94
C THR A 195 -15.61 16.84 11.76
N ASN A 196 -15.08 17.11 10.57
CA ASN A 196 -15.44 16.43 9.31
C ASN A 196 -14.21 16.33 8.40
N PRO A 197 -13.15 15.61 8.81
CA PRO A 197 -11.83 15.75 8.22
C PRO A 197 -11.76 15.22 6.79
N THR A 198 -11.05 15.93 5.91
CA THR A 198 -10.80 15.49 4.53
C THR A 198 -10.10 14.13 4.44
N SER A 199 -9.25 13.77 5.40
CA SER A 199 -8.60 12.45 5.48
C SER A 199 -9.60 11.29 5.62
N GLU A 200 -10.80 11.54 6.15
CA GLU A 200 -11.86 10.55 6.28
C GLU A 200 -12.88 10.58 5.14
N GLY A 201 -12.71 11.49 4.18
CA GLY A 201 -13.64 11.76 3.08
C GLY A 201 -14.61 12.91 3.33
N GLY A 202 -14.40 13.70 4.39
CA GLY A 202 -15.17 14.90 4.70
C GLY A 202 -14.70 16.15 3.96
N ASN A 203 -15.25 17.30 4.34
CA ASN A 203 -15.00 18.61 3.70
C ASN A 203 -14.47 19.69 4.66
N ASP A 204 -14.02 19.29 5.85
CA ASP A 204 -13.55 20.12 6.98
C ASP A 204 -14.60 21.07 7.58
N ILE A 205 -15.89 20.92 7.24
CA ILE A 205 -16.98 21.75 7.78
C ILE A 205 -17.93 20.87 8.60
N SER A 206 -18.19 21.27 9.85
CA SER A 206 -19.11 20.57 10.76
C SER A 206 -20.25 21.47 11.22
N GLY A 207 -21.41 20.86 11.46
CA GLY A 207 -22.58 21.57 11.95
C GLY A 207 -23.73 20.60 12.22
N PHE A 208 -24.01 20.37 13.50
CA PHE A 208 -25.01 19.40 13.92
C PHE A 208 -25.58 19.71 15.30
N TYR A 209 -26.77 19.18 15.55
CA TYR A 209 -27.41 19.20 16.85
C TYR A 209 -27.43 17.79 17.44
N VAL A 210 -27.35 17.71 18.77
CA VAL A 210 -27.49 16.47 19.55
C VAL A 210 -28.55 16.68 20.62
N ASP A 211 -29.43 15.71 20.78
CA ASP A 211 -30.52 15.75 21.75
C ASP A 211 -30.80 14.35 22.34
N ASP A 212 -31.51 14.28 23.46
CA ASP A 212 -31.95 13.04 24.12
C ASP A 212 -30.82 12.02 24.35
N VAL A 213 -29.70 12.44 24.96
CA VAL A 213 -28.56 11.54 25.20
C VAL A 213 -28.86 10.62 26.38
N SER A 214 -28.73 9.31 26.17
CA SER A 214 -28.91 8.34 27.23
C SER A 214 -28.03 7.10 27.06
N TYR A 215 -27.71 6.46 28.18
CA TYR A 215 -27.16 5.12 28.14
C TYR A 215 -27.70 4.22 29.24
N ASN A 216 -27.61 2.92 29.00
CA ASN A 216 -27.93 1.90 29.98
C ASN A 216 -26.93 0.74 29.91
N HIS A 217 -26.67 0.12 31.05
CA HIS A 217 -25.86 -1.08 31.16
C HIS A 217 -26.58 -2.21 31.89
N ILE A 218 -26.48 -3.42 31.33
CA ILE A 218 -26.91 -4.66 31.96
C ILE A 218 -25.67 -5.52 32.18
N SER A 219 -25.39 -5.85 33.44
CA SER A 219 -24.24 -6.69 33.81
C SER A 219 -24.31 -8.06 33.14
N ALA A 220 -23.14 -8.60 32.76
CA ALA A 220 -23.03 -9.90 32.12
C ALA A 220 -23.61 -11.02 33.00
N ASN A 221 -24.39 -11.92 32.38
CA ASN A 221 -24.80 -13.16 33.01
C ASN A 221 -23.81 -14.26 32.61
N LEU A 222 -22.99 -14.71 33.56
CA LEU A 222 -21.92 -15.67 33.31
C LEU A 222 -22.34 -17.06 33.79
N PRO A 223 -22.67 -18.00 32.88
CA PRO A 223 -22.89 -19.40 33.24
C PRO A 223 -21.58 -20.06 33.74
N ALA A 224 -21.64 -21.28 34.27
CA ALA A 224 -20.46 -21.92 34.87
C ALA A 224 -19.32 -22.11 33.84
N VAL A 225 -19.61 -22.73 32.70
CA VAL A 225 -18.66 -22.99 31.62
C VAL A 225 -19.21 -22.39 30.33
N ASN A 226 -18.47 -21.43 29.75
CA ASN A 226 -18.80 -20.83 28.45
C ASN A 226 -17.53 -20.21 27.86
N GLY A 227 -17.08 -20.67 26.71
CA GLY A 227 -16.00 -20.08 25.95
C GLY A 227 -16.54 -19.60 24.62
N GLY A 228 -16.30 -18.34 24.27
CA GLY A 228 -16.78 -17.78 23.00
C GLY A 228 -15.65 -17.18 22.17
N VAL A 229 -15.85 -17.14 20.86
CA VAL A 229 -14.94 -16.42 19.95
C VAL A 229 -15.39 -14.97 19.88
N THR A 230 -14.60 -14.05 20.43
CA THR A 230 -14.97 -12.64 20.53
C THR A 230 -14.38 -11.80 19.41
N PHE A 231 -13.32 -12.25 18.76
CA PHE A 231 -12.68 -11.49 17.69
C PHE A 231 -12.00 -12.43 16.69
N VAL A 232 -12.01 -12.03 15.41
CA VAL A 232 -11.23 -12.65 14.33
C VAL A 232 -10.61 -11.50 13.56
N SER A 233 -9.30 -11.52 13.38
CA SER A 233 -8.59 -10.45 12.69
C SER A 233 -9.00 -10.41 11.22
N GLN A 234 -9.36 -9.23 10.72
CA GLN A 234 -9.68 -9.04 9.31
C GLN A 234 -8.45 -9.39 8.45
N LEU A 235 -8.64 -10.24 7.44
CA LEU A 235 -7.59 -10.60 6.50
C LEU A 235 -7.86 -9.92 5.14
N ASN A 236 -6.83 -9.29 4.62
CA ASN A 236 -6.77 -8.74 3.28
C ASN A 236 -5.61 -9.38 2.52
N GLY A 237 -5.63 -9.30 1.20
CA GLY A 237 -4.53 -9.80 0.39
C GLY A 237 -4.97 -10.19 -1.02
N ILE A 238 -4.11 -10.94 -1.68
CA ILE A 238 -4.33 -11.42 -3.05
C ILE A 238 -4.87 -12.84 -3.03
N ALA A 239 -5.87 -13.13 -3.86
CA ALA A 239 -6.35 -14.48 -4.09
C ALA A 239 -5.21 -15.41 -4.54
N GLY A 240 -5.06 -16.55 -3.86
CA GLY A 240 -3.99 -17.53 -4.06
C GLY A 240 -2.84 -17.41 -3.05
N GLN A 241 -2.68 -16.28 -2.37
CA GLN A 241 -1.72 -16.13 -1.28
C GLN A 241 -2.20 -16.80 0.00
N THR A 242 -1.27 -17.03 0.92
CA THR A 242 -1.57 -17.52 2.27
C THR A 242 -1.54 -16.40 3.29
N ALA A 243 -2.46 -16.42 4.25
CA ALA A 243 -2.51 -15.49 5.37
C ALA A 243 -2.66 -16.25 6.70
N SER A 244 -2.05 -15.74 7.77
CA SER A 244 -2.27 -16.25 9.12
C SER A 244 -3.70 -15.96 9.55
N VAL A 245 -4.33 -16.91 10.25
CA VAL A 245 -5.65 -16.70 10.87
C VAL A 245 -5.41 -16.44 12.34
N ASP A 246 -5.85 -15.28 12.81
CA ASP A 246 -5.75 -14.88 14.21
C ASP A 246 -7.15 -14.67 14.79
N ALA A 247 -7.38 -15.22 15.98
CA ALA A 247 -8.65 -15.13 16.68
C ALA A 247 -8.46 -14.98 18.19
N THR A 248 -9.44 -14.35 18.85
CA THR A 248 -9.48 -14.20 20.29
C THR A 248 -10.64 -15.01 20.85
N VAL A 249 -10.32 -15.92 21.78
CA VAL A 249 -11.30 -16.65 22.59
C VAL A 249 -11.40 -15.96 23.95
N ARG A 250 -12.62 -15.81 24.48
CA ARG A 250 -12.85 -15.26 25.82
C ARG A 250 -13.56 -16.28 26.69
N ASN A 251 -13.18 -16.32 27.96
CA ASN A 251 -13.97 -17.03 28.96
C ASN A 251 -15.21 -16.21 29.32
N LEU A 252 -16.35 -16.62 28.79
CA LEU A 252 -17.66 -16.01 29.03
C LEU A 252 -18.40 -16.68 30.20
N GLY A 253 -17.76 -17.63 30.89
CA GLY A 253 -18.27 -18.29 32.08
C GLY A 253 -17.60 -17.83 33.38
N SER A 254 -18.10 -18.33 34.50
CA SER A 254 -17.55 -18.05 35.84
C SER A 254 -16.38 -18.95 36.23
N ASP A 255 -16.35 -20.19 35.71
CA ASP A 255 -15.30 -21.16 35.99
C ASP A 255 -14.11 -20.93 35.05
N ALA A 256 -12.90 -21.25 35.51
CA ALA A 256 -11.72 -21.12 34.65
C ALA A 256 -11.77 -22.12 33.49
N ILE A 257 -11.39 -21.67 32.29
CA ILE A 257 -11.18 -22.55 31.14
C ILE A 257 -9.76 -23.11 31.19
N THR A 258 -9.66 -24.43 31.09
CA THR A 258 -8.43 -25.23 31.20
C THR A 258 -8.01 -25.85 29.86
N SER A 259 -8.95 -26.01 28.93
CA SER A 259 -8.73 -26.42 27.55
C SER A 259 -9.93 -26.07 26.67
N PHE A 260 -9.73 -26.01 25.36
CA PHE A 260 -10.78 -25.95 24.34
C PHE A 260 -10.21 -26.41 22.99
N ASP A 261 -11.08 -26.80 22.06
CA ASP A 261 -10.74 -26.99 20.65
C ASP A 261 -11.16 -25.73 19.87
N ILE A 262 -10.36 -25.32 18.88
CA ILE A 262 -10.63 -24.16 18.02
C ILE A 262 -10.48 -24.56 16.56
N GLU A 263 -11.41 -24.13 15.71
CA GLU A 263 -11.44 -24.46 14.29
C GLU A 263 -11.69 -23.21 13.46
N TYR A 264 -10.97 -23.03 12.36
CA TYR A 264 -11.44 -22.14 11.30
C TYR A 264 -12.00 -22.95 10.13
N ASP A 265 -13.07 -22.44 9.52
CA ASP A 265 -13.59 -22.86 8.22
C ASP A 265 -13.47 -21.68 7.25
N TYR A 266 -12.79 -21.93 6.13
CA TYR A 266 -12.81 -21.01 4.99
C TYR A 266 -12.88 -21.75 3.67
N ASN A 267 -13.89 -21.41 2.86
CA ASN A 267 -14.12 -22.01 1.55
C ASN A 267 -14.19 -23.56 1.64
N GLY A 268 -14.78 -24.08 2.72
CA GLY A 268 -14.92 -25.52 2.99
C GLY A 268 -13.63 -26.23 3.43
N ASN A 269 -12.54 -25.50 3.65
CA ASN A 269 -11.32 -26.02 4.26
C ASN A 269 -11.37 -25.76 5.76
N GLN A 270 -11.27 -26.83 6.54
CA GLN A 270 -11.32 -26.78 7.99
C GLN A 270 -9.96 -27.11 8.58
N VAL A 271 -9.52 -26.30 9.54
CA VAL A 271 -8.32 -26.57 10.34
C VAL A 271 -8.72 -26.45 11.80
N GLN A 272 -8.57 -27.55 12.53
CA GLN A 272 -8.85 -27.65 13.95
C GLN A 272 -7.55 -27.85 14.74
N GLU A 273 -7.43 -27.13 15.85
CA GLU A 273 -6.36 -27.24 16.83
C GLU A 273 -6.94 -27.39 18.24
N SER A 274 -6.17 -27.99 19.15
CA SER A 274 -6.54 -28.08 20.57
C SER A 274 -5.64 -27.18 21.40
N VAL A 275 -6.25 -26.34 22.24
CA VAL A 275 -5.56 -25.45 23.17
C VAL A 275 -5.64 -26.03 24.59
N GLY A 276 -4.50 -26.17 25.25
CA GLY A 276 -4.39 -26.64 26.62
C GLY A 276 -3.09 -27.39 26.90
N PRO A 277 -2.71 -27.57 28.18
CA PRO A 277 -3.39 -27.07 29.37
C PRO A 277 -3.16 -25.56 29.58
N ILE A 278 -4.22 -24.83 29.94
CA ILE A 278 -4.20 -23.40 30.26
C ILE A 278 -4.95 -23.12 31.58
N SER A 279 -4.99 -21.87 32.02
CA SER A 279 -5.88 -21.39 33.08
C SER A 279 -6.37 -20.01 32.72
N LEU A 280 -7.47 -19.96 31.96
CA LEU A 280 -8.09 -18.73 31.50
C LEU A 280 -9.19 -18.33 32.50
N ALA A 281 -8.92 -17.29 33.28
CA ALA A 281 -9.86 -16.77 34.28
C ALA A 281 -11.15 -16.23 33.62
N SER A 282 -12.23 -16.12 34.39
CA SER A 282 -13.49 -15.52 33.94
C SER A 282 -13.24 -14.13 33.33
N LEU A 283 -13.89 -13.85 32.20
CA LEU A 283 -13.77 -12.64 31.38
C LEU A 283 -12.39 -12.37 30.76
N ALA A 284 -11.38 -13.21 31.01
CA ALA A 284 -10.07 -13.10 30.37
C ALA A 284 -10.11 -13.62 28.92
N THR A 285 -9.20 -13.11 28.10
CA THR A 285 -9.03 -13.50 26.69
C THR A 285 -7.79 -14.36 26.47
N TYR A 286 -7.84 -15.15 25.40
CA TYR A 286 -6.74 -15.95 24.88
C TYR A 286 -6.64 -15.69 23.38
N ASP A 287 -5.53 -15.10 22.95
CA ASP A 287 -5.25 -14.87 21.54
C ASP A 287 -4.59 -16.12 20.94
N HIS A 288 -5.10 -16.54 19.78
CA HIS A 288 -4.65 -17.73 19.08
C HIS A 288 -4.31 -17.39 17.63
N THR A 289 -3.10 -17.76 17.22
CA THR A 289 -2.66 -17.79 15.82
C THR A 289 -2.61 -19.24 15.38
N PHE A 290 -3.38 -19.60 14.36
CA PHE A 290 -3.37 -20.94 13.81
C PHE A 290 -2.02 -21.26 13.16
N ALA A 291 -1.51 -22.49 13.37
CA ALA A 291 -0.23 -22.92 12.81
C ALA A 291 -0.27 -23.14 11.29
N VAL A 292 -1.46 -23.48 10.76
CA VAL A 292 -1.68 -23.65 9.32
C VAL A 292 -2.36 -22.40 8.76
N PRO A 293 -1.69 -21.61 7.90
CA PRO A 293 -2.28 -20.42 7.30
C PRO A 293 -3.40 -20.79 6.32
N VAL A 294 -4.34 -19.88 6.14
CA VAL A 294 -5.43 -20.03 5.17
C VAL A 294 -4.96 -19.60 3.77
N THR A 295 -5.37 -20.32 2.72
CA THR A 295 -5.19 -19.86 1.33
C THR A 295 -6.37 -18.98 0.93
N LEU A 296 -6.09 -17.74 0.55
CA LEU A 296 -7.09 -16.75 0.17
C LEU A 296 -7.77 -17.14 -1.15
N ALA A 297 -9.08 -17.33 -1.11
CA ALA A 297 -9.90 -17.66 -2.28
C ALA A 297 -10.56 -16.41 -2.86
N ALA A 298 -10.75 -16.38 -4.17
CA ALA A 298 -11.47 -15.31 -4.84
C ALA A 298 -12.95 -15.29 -4.45
N GLY A 299 -13.52 -14.08 -4.38
CA GLY A 299 -14.93 -13.84 -4.06
C GLY A 299 -15.15 -13.47 -2.58
N SER A 300 -16.36 -13.00 -2.31
CA SER A 300 -16.79 -12.61 -0.95
C SER A 300 -17.25 -13.84 -0.19
N LEU A 301 -16.39 -14.40 0.66
CA LEU A 301 -16.61 -15.64 1.39
C LEU A 301 -16.41 -15.43 2.90
N PRO A 302 -17.22 -16.09 3.75
CA PRO A 302 -17.02 -16.01 5.19
C PRO A 302 -15.84 -16.88 5.62
N LEU A 303 -14.96 -16.33 6.46
CA LEU A 303 -14.07 -17.10 7.32
C LEU A 303 -14.71 -17.15 8.69
N THR A 304 -14.97 -18.35 9.20
CA THR A 304 -15.61 -18.55 10.50
C THR A 304 -14.65 -19.27 11.42
N VAL A 305 -14.46 -18.73 12.62
CA VAL A 305 -13.72 -19.39 13.69
C VAL A 305 -14.71 -19.83 14.75
N THR A 306 -14.60 -21.08 15.19
CA THR A 306 -15.48 -21.72 16.15
C THR A 306 -14.66 -22.29 17.31
N VAL A 307 -15.09 -22.07 18.55
CA VAL A 307 -14.57 -22.75 19.73
C VAL A 307 -15.50 -23.90 20.12
N SER A 308 -14.95 -24.97 20.68
CA SER A 308 -15.73 -26.12 21.14
C SER A 308 -14.99 -26.89 22.23
N ASN A 309 -15.64 -27.91 22.80
CA ASN A 309 -15.03 -28.84 23.76
C ASN A 309 -14.36 -28.15 24.97
N VAL A 310 -14.96 -27.05 25.42
CA VAL A 310 -14.47 -26.25 26.54
C VAL A 310 -14.39 -27.14 27.79
N ASN A 311 -13.23 -27.17 28.46
CA ASN A 311 -12.94 -28.02 29.62
C ASN A 311 -13.18 -29.53 29.39
N ALA A 312 -13.04 -30.01 28.15
CA ALA A 312 -13.33 -31.39 27.78
C ALA A 312 -14.78 -31.83 28.11
N ALA A 313 -15.70 -30.86 28.22
CA ALA A 313 -17.09 -31.09 28.62
C ALA A 313 -18.05 -31.27 27.43
N GLY A 314 -17.56 -31.09 26.19
CA GLY A 314 -18.41 -31.03 24.98
C GLY A 314 -18.96 -29.63 24.74
N ALA A 315 -20.24 -29.52 24.38
CA ALA A 315 -20.93 -28.24 24.23
C ALA A 315 -21.01 -27.53 25.59
N ASP A 316 -20.81 -26.22 25.59
CA ASP A 316 -20.90 -25.41 26.79
C ASP A 316 -22.30 -24.78 26.95
N ALA A 317 -22.41 -23.68 27.68
CA ALA A 317 -23.69 -23.11 28.07
C ALA A 317 -24.39 -22.32 26.95
N ASN A 318 -23.68 -21.80 25.94
CA ASN A 318 -24.26 -20.91 24.94
C ASN A 318 -23.62 -21.03 23.55
N ALA A 319 -24.22 -21.88 22.71
CA ALA A 319 -23.73 -22.09 21.34
C ALA A 319 -23.82 -20.86 20.40
N ASP A 320 -24.55 -19.80 20.77
CA ASP A 320 -24.67 -18.59 19.95
C ASP A 320 -23.39 -17.73 19.98
N ASP A 321 -22.49 -17.95 20.95
CA ASP A 321 -21.20 -17.23 21.07
C ASP A 321 -19.96 -18.09 20.75
N ASP A 322 -20.17 -19.36 20.40
CA ASP A 322 -19.12 -20.30 20.01
C ASP A 322 -18.39 -19.88 18.72
N ALA A 323 -19.02 -19.08 17.85
CA ALA A 323 -18.49 -18.78 16.53
C ALA A 323 -18.49 -17.28 16.19
N LYS A 324 -17.47 -16.86 15.45
CA LYS A 324 -17.35 -15.51 14.90
C LYS A 324 -16.92 -15.59 13.44
N SER A 325 -17.53 -14.77 12.59
CA SER A 325 -17.22 -14.73 11.16
C SER A 325 -16.79 -13.34 10.72
N ILE A 326 -15.81 -13.32 9.82
CA ILE A 326 -15.47 -12.16 9.01
C ILE A 326 -15.76 -12.46 7.55
N THR A 327 -16.01 -11.43 6.74
CA THR A 327 -16.10 -11.57 5.29
C THR A 327 -14.74 -11.27 4.68
N MET A 328 -14.17 -12.23 3.97
CA MET A 328 -12.97 -12.04 3.17
C MET A 328 -13.36 -11.83 1.72
N ASN A 329 -12.79 -10.80 1.09
CA ASN A 329 -12.91 -10.57 -0.35
C ASN A 329 -11.54 -10.18 -0.92
N PRO A 330 -10.60 -11.14 -1.01
CA PRO A 330 -9.25 -10.90 -1.51
C PRO A 330 -9.26 -10.32 -2.92
N VAL A 331 -8.32 -9.44 -3.21
CA VAL A 331 -8.13 -8.86 -4.54
C VAL A 331 -7.70 -9.96 -5.52
N VAL A 332 -8.30 -9.97 -6.70
CA VAL A 332 -7.98 -10.94 -7.76
C VAL A 332 -7.16 -10.24 -8.84
N PRO A 333 -5.85 -10.54 -8.97
CA PRO A 333 -5.02 -10.01 -10.03
C PRO A 333 -5.59 -10.32 -11.39
N ALA A 334 -5.53 -9.35 -12.30
CA ALA A 334 -5.80 -9.65 -13.68
C ALA A 334 -4.74 -10.62 -14.20
N THR A 335 -5.17 -11.62 -14.96
CA THR A 335 -4.28 -12.66 -15.48
C THR A 335 -3.12 -12.03 -16.25
N GLY A 336 -1.89 -12.42 -15.90
CA GLY A 336 -0.66 -11.99 -16.58
C GLY A 336 -0.22 -10.55 -16.27
N LYS A 337 -0.84 -9.87 -15.30
CA LYS A 337 -0.45 -8.53 -14.87
C LYS A 337 0.74 -8.60 -13.90
N LEU A 338 1.77 -7.82 -14.19
CA LEU A 338 2.83 -7.42 -13.27
C LEU A 338 2.78 -5.89 -13.14
N VAL A 339 2.85 -5.39 -11.91
CA VAL A 339 2.90 -3.96 -11.61
C VAL A 339 4.33 -3.53 -11.31
N ILE A 340 4.74 -2.41 -11.86
CA ILE A 340 6.08 -1.85 -11.63
C ILE A 340 5.99 -0.73 -10.60
N GLY A 341 6.85 -0.76 -9.57
CA GLY A 341 7.08 0.37 -8.67
C GLY A 341 8.46 0.97 -8.89
N GLU A 342 8.53 2.20 -9.38
CA GLU A 342 9.77 2.94 -9.57
C GLU A 342 9.95 3.91 -8.38
N GLU A 343 11.09 3.85 -7.69
CA GLU A 343 11.42 4.74 -6.56
C GLU A 343 12.62 5.63 -6.93
N GLY A 344 12.47 6.94 -6.82
CA GLY A 344 13.58 7.88 -6.93
C GLY A 344 14.34 7.95 -5.61
N THR A 345 15.65 7.70 -5.64
CA THR A 345 16.46 7.55 -4.41
C THR A 345 17.88 8.11 -4.53
N GLY A 346 18.64 8.05 -3.42
CA GLY A 346 20.07 8.34 -3.44
C GLY A 346 20.76 8.13 -2.10
N THR A 347 22.04 7.77 -2.11
CA THR A 347 22.80 7.51 -0.87
C THR A 347 22.87 8.73 0.06
N TRP A 348 22.83 9.95 -0.50
CA TRP A 348 22.87 11.22 0.24
C TRP A 348 21.53 11.60 0.90
N CYS A 349 20.43 10.96 0.51
CA CYS A 349 19.08 11.33 0.91
C CYS A 349 18.70 10.73 2.27
N GLY A 350 18.53 11.57 3.29
CA GLY A 350 18.27 11.12 4.67
C GLY A 350 16.97 10.34 4.86
N TRP A 351 15.95 10.63 4.06
CA TRP A 351 14.63 10.00 4.16
C TRP A 351 14.46 8.78 3.25
N CYS A 352 15.39 8.55 2.33
CA CYS A 352 15.35 7.46 1.35
C CYS A 352 15.40 6.03 1.92
N PRO A 353 15.83 5.77 3.17
CA PRO A 353 15.53 4.50 3.82
C PRO A 353 14.04 4.10 3.75
N ARG A 354 13.11 5.07 3.74
CA ARG A 354 11.67 4.81 3.56
C ARG A 354 11.34 4.19 2.21
N GLY A 355 12.00 4.62 1.14
CA GLY A 355 11.82 4.06 -0.20
C GLY A 355 12.33 2.63 -0.30
N ALA A 356 13.52 2.37 0.26
CA ALA A 356 14.09 1.03 0.34
C ALA A 356 13.19 0.07 1.13
N VAL A 357 12.66 0.51 2.28
CA VAL A 357 11.68 -0.26 3.07
C VAL A 357 10.40 -0.48 2.27
N GLY A 358 9.86 0.54 1.61
CA GLY A 358 8.65 0.44 0.79
C GLY A 358 8.78 -0.60 -0.33
N LEU A 359 9.86 -0.58 -1.10
CA LEU A 359 10.10 -1.59 -2.16
C LEU A 359 10.28 -2.99 -1.59
N ARG A 360 11.06 -3.14 -0.50
CA ARG A 360 11.27 -4.42 0.18
C ARG A 360 9.96 -5.01 0.71
N ASP A 361 9.12 -4.19 1.34
CA ASP A 361 7.85 -4.64 1.91
C ASP A 361 6.82 -4.97 0.81
N MET A 362 6.90 -4.32 -0.36
CA MET A 362 6.12 -4.69 -1.53
C MET A 362 6.59 -5.99 -2.16
N ASP A 363 7.89 -6.21 -2.34
CA ASP A 363 8.43 -7.49 -2.84
C ASP A 363 8.08 -8.64 -1.88
N ALA A 364 8.30 -8.48 -0.58
CA ALA A 364 7.99 -9.50 0.42
C ALA A 364 6.50 -9.93 0.40
N ARG A 365 5.58 -9.00 0.13
CA ARG A 365 4.13 -9.26 0.16
C ARG A 365 3.54 -9.64 -1.19
N TYR A 366 4.11 -9.14 -2.29
CA TYR A 366 3.54 -9.26 -3.63
C TYR A 366 4.53 -9.80 -4.66
N HIS A 367 5.53 -10.56 -4.22
CA HIS A 367 6.50 -11.23 -5.09
C HIS A 367 5.80 -11.94 -6.25
N GLY A 368 6.28 -11.69 -7.47
CA GLY A 368 5.70 -12.22 -8.72
C GLY A 368 4.51 -11.44 -9.28
N LEU A 369 3.95 -10.48 -8.53
CA LEU A 369 2.90 -9.55 -8.96
C LEU A 369 3.38 -8.09 -8.98
N PHE A 370 4.46 -7.79 -8.24
CA PHE A 370 5.13 -6.50 -8.18
C PHE A 370 6.63 -6.65 -8.50
N GLN A 371 7.22 -5.65 -9.17
CA GLN A 371 8.67 -5.52 -9.31
C GLN A 371 9.08 -4.09 -8.97
N GLY A 372 9.91 -3.95 -7.93
CA GLY A 372 10.51 -2.69 -7.52
C GLY A 372 11.71 -2.30 -8.38
N ILE A 373 11.93 -1.00 -8.56
CA ILE A 373 13.08 -0.42 -9.28
C ILE A 373 13.52 0.86 -8.56
N ALA A 374 14.62 0.79 -7.81
CA ALA A 374 15.27 1.92 -7.14
C ALA A 374 16.19 2.67 -8.11
N VAL A 375 15.78 3.88 -8.49
CA VAL A 375 16.48 4.76 -9.44
C VAL A 375 17.28 5.80 -8.67
N HIS A 376 18.59 5.57 -8.59
CA HIS A 376 19.52 6.43 -7.87
C HIS A 376 19.81 7.75 -8.62
N ASN A 377 19.95 8.84 -7.86
CA ASN A 377 20.30 10.17 -8.32
C ASN A 377 21.62 10.66 -7.71
N GLY A 378 22.57 11.07 -8.55
CA GLY A 378 23.78 11.79 -8.13
C GLY A 378 24.77 11.00 -7.26
N ASP A 379 24.73 9.67 -7.29
CA ASP A 379 25.62 8.78 -6.53
C ASP A 379 26.28 7.68 -7.40
N ILE A 380 27.00 6.76 -6.75
CA ILE A 380 27.76 5.69 -7.41
C ILE A 380 26.89 4.65 -8.13
N MET A 381 25.59 4.60 -7.86
CA MET A 381 24.65 3.63 -8.45
C MET A 381 23.75 4.26 -9.53
N THR A 382 23.94 5.55 -9.82
CA THR A 382 23.09 6.31 -10.75
C THR A 382 23.19 5.83 -12.20
N ASP A 383 22.06 5.42 -12.77
CA ASP A 383 21.87 5.37 -14.22
C ASP A 383 21.35 6.72 -14.73
N ALA A 384 22.21 7.52 -15.36
CA ALA A 384 21.87 8.89 -15.76
C ALA A 384 20.69 9.02 -16.74
N VAL A 385 20.33 7.97 -17.48
CA VAL A 385 19.16 8.01 -18.39
C VAL A 385 17.89 7.77 -17.59
N TYR A 386 17.92 6.81 -16.68
CA TYR A 386 16.79 6.51 -15.83
C TYR A 386 16.53 7.66 -14.85
N ASP A 387 17.57 8.14 -14.19
CA ASP A 387 17.54 9.30 -13.27
C ASP A 387 16.91 10.53 -13.93
N ALA A 388 17.36 10.90 -15.13
CA ALA A 388 16.80 12.04 -15.85
C ALA A 388 15.31 11.86 -16.22
N GLY A 389 14.90 10.62 -16.52
CA GLY A 389 13.52 10.29 -16.88
C GLY A 389 12.58 10.33 -15.68
N ILE A 390 12.93 9.62 -14.60
CA ILE A 390 12.12 9.59 -13.38
C ILE A 390 12.09 10.96 -12.70
N GLY A 391 13.21 11.70 -12.71
CA GLY A 391 13.33 13.04 -12.14
C GLY A 391 12.40 14.08 -12.77
N ALA A 392 11.84 13.81 -13.95
CA ALA A 392 10.83 14.65 -14.58
C ALA A 392 9.39 14.36 -14.09
N LEU A 393 9.18 13.24 -13.39
CA LEU A 393 7.88 12.79 -12.89
C LEU A 393 7.71 12.94 -11.37
N ILE A 394 8.82 13.08 -10.63
CA ILE A 394 8.83 13.19 -9.17
C ILE A 394 9.18 14.61 -8.70
N SER A 395 8.71 14.96 -7.51
CA SER A 395 8.93 16.28 -6.90
C SER A 395 10.09 16.33 -5.90
N GLY A 396 10.63 15.18 -5.49
CA GLY A 396 11.72 15.09 -4.54
C GLY A 396 12.26 13.66 -4.35
N TYR A 397 13.02 13.48 -3.28
CA TYR A 397 13.63 12.21 -2.89
C TYR A 397 13.38 11.95 -1.39
N PRO A 398 12.86 10.77 -0.99
CA PRO A 398 12.38 9.72 -1.88
C PRO A 398 10.99 10.03 -2.43
N SER A 399 10.70 9.50 -3.62
CA SER A 399 9.40 9.57 -4.29
C SER A 399 9.14 8.26 -5.01
N GLY A 400 7.87 7.83 -5.06
CA GLY A 400 7.46 6.58 -5.71
C GLY A 400 6.53 6.84 -6.90
N LEU A 401 6.54 5.93 -7.88
CA LEU A 401 5.60 5.86 -8.99
C LEU A 401 5.13 4.42 -9.18
N VAL A 402 3.81 4.19 -9.26
CA VAL A 402 3.25 2.87 -9.63
C VAL A 402 2.79 2.88 -11.09
N ASP A 403 3.37 2.02 -11.92
CA ASP A 403 3.16 1.98 -13.37
C ASP A 403 3.29 3.37 -14.02
N ARG A 404 4.26 4.19 -13.59
CA ARG A 404 4.44 5.63 -13.96
C ARG A 404 3.23 6.51 -13.67
N GLY A 405 2.62 6.29 -12.52
CA GLY A 405 1.52 7.09 -12.01
C GLY A 405 1.90 8.47 -11.49
N PRO A 406 1.00 9.10 -10.72
CA PRO A 406 1.33 10.28 -9.95
C PRO A 406 2.51 10.03 -9.00
N ASP A 407 3.23 11.10 -8.65
CA ASP A 407 4.22 11.10 -7.58
C ASP A 407 3.55 10.81 -6.23
N ILE A 408 4.01 9.77 -5.55
CA ILE A 408 3.49 9.34 -4.25
C ILE A 408 4.63 9.19 -3.24
N ASP A 409 4.28 9.17 -1.94
CA ASP A 409 5.22 8.69 -0.94
C ASP A 409 5.48 7.18 -1.17
N PRO A 410 6.74 6.70 -1.16
CA PRO A 410 7.02 5.28 -1.32
C PRO A 410 6.33 4.37 -0.29
N GLY A 411 6.01 4.88 0.91
CA GLY A 411 5.23 4.15 1.90
C GLY A 411 3.79 3.86 1.47
N ALA A 412 3.31 4.49 0.39
CA ALA A 412 1.95 4.35 -0.15
C ALA A 412 1.86 3.44 -1.39
N PHE A 413 2.94 2.75 -1.79
CA PHE A 413 2.95 1.90 -2.99
C PHE A 413 1.80 0.87 -3.06
N GLU A 414 1.41 0.30 -1.93
CA GLU A 414 0.39 -0.75 -1.86
C GLU A 414 -0.99 -0.28 -2.34
N VAL A 415 -1.38 0.95 -2.00
CA VAL A 415 -2.71 1.49 -2.34
C VAL A 415 -2.86 1.51 -3.85
N ASP A 416 -1.93 2.17 -4.54
CA ASP A 416 -1.89 2.24 -5.99
C ASP A 416 -1.67 0.86 -6.63
N PHE A 417 -0.85 0.00 -6.03
CA PHE A 417 -0.65 -1.38 -6.52
C PHE A 417 -1.97 -2.15 -6.57
N LEU A 418 -2.77 -2.11 -5.50
CA LEU A 418 -4.05 -2.84 -5.42
C LEU A 418 -5.07 -2.33 -6.45
N GLU A 419 -5.02 -1.04 -6.81
CA GLU A 419 -5.82 -0.48 -7.90
C GLU A 419 -5.33 -0.93 -9.29
N ARG A 420 -4.01 -1.09 -9.45
CA ARG A 420 -3.39 -1.43 -10.75
C ARG A 420 -3.40 -2.91 -11.07
N ILE A 421 -3.25 -3.77 -10.07
CA ILE A 421 -3.10 -5.22 -10.25
C ILE A 421 -4.37 -5.87 -10.81
N ILE A 422 -5.54 -5.26 -10.60
CA ILE A 422 -6.83 -5.73 -11.11
C ILE A 422 -7.12 -5.31 -12.56
N ILE A 423 -6.30 -4.44 -13.15
CA ILE A 423 -6.50 -3.93 -14.51
C ILE A 423 -5.91 -4.94 -15.51
N PRO A 424 -6.72 -5.54 -16.40
CA PRO A 424 -6.21 -6.46 -17.41
C PRO A 424 -5.19 -5.78 -18.33
N PRO A 425 -3.98 -6.37 -18.48
CA PRO A 425 -2.97 -5.80 -19.36
C PRO A 425 -3.35 -5.99 -20.82
N SER A 426 -2.89 -5.07 -21.67
CA SER A 426 -3.07 -5.13 -23.11
C SER A 426 -2.32 -6.31 -23.73
N ALA A 427 -1.16 -6.67 -23.19
CA ALA A 427 -0.36 -7.81 -23.62
C ALA A 427 0.28 -8.56 -22.45
N PHE A 428 0.51 -9.86 -22.63
CA PHE A 428 1.36 -10.64 -21.73
C PHE A 428 2.82 -10.50 -22.16
N MET A 429 3.69 -10.30 -21.17
CA MET A 429 5.11 -10.05 -21.38
C MET A 429 5.92 -11.31 -21.06
N THR A 430 6.85 -11.66 -21.93
CA THR A 430 7.80 -12.75 -21.70
C THR A 430 9.20 -12.28 -22.00
N VAL A 431 10.12 -12.53 -21.06
CA VAL A 431 11.52 -12.16 -21.15
C VAL A 431 12.35 -13.42 -21.29
N GLY A 432 13.19 -13.47 -22.33
CA GLY A 432 14.14 -14.54 -22.60
C GLY A 432 15.54 -13.97 -22.83
N ALA A 433 16.59 -14.77 -22.68
CA ALA A 433 17.96 -14.29 -22.83
C ALA A 433 18.96 -15.36 -23.26
N THR A 434 20.15 -14.90 -23.62
CA THR A 434 21.41 -15.68 -23.56
C THR A 434 22.46 -14.83 -22.85
N TYR A 435 23.21 -15.41 -21.93
CA TYR A 435 24.28 -14.72 -21.23
C TYR A 435 25.65 -15.38 -21.49
N ASN A 436 26.64 -14.56 -21.82
CA ASN A 436 28.03 -15.00 -21.95
C ASN A 436 28.85 -14.47 -20.78
N SER A 437 29.11 -15.33 -19.79
CA SER A 437 29.88 -14.97 -18.59
C SER A 437 31.32 -14.53 -18.86
N SER A 438 31.92 -14.93 -20.00
CA SER A 438 33.28 -14.52 -20.36
C SER A 438 33.34 -13.09 -20.91
N THR A 439 32.35 -12.70 -21.71
CA THR A 439 32.28 -11.36 -22.33
C THR A 439 31.38 -10.41 -21.56
N LYS A 440 30.65 -10.91 -20.55
CA LYS A 440 29.57 -10.24 -19.83
C LYS A 440 28.45 -9.73 -20.73
N GLU A 441 28.33 -10.30 -21.93
CA GLU A 441 27.31 -9.92 -22.90
C GLU A 441 25.99 -10.65 -22.58
N LEU A 442 24.97 -9.87 -22.27
CA LEU A 442 23.60 -10.32 -22.02
C LEU A 442 22.73 -9.87 -23.18
N ASN A 443 22.30 -10.84 -24.00
CA ASN A 443 21.33 -10.58 -25.06
C ASN A 443 19.94 -10.98 -24.56
N VAL A 444 18.97 -10.09 -24.70
CA VAL A 444 17.62 -10.22 -24.15
C VAL A 444 16.60 -10.16 -25.28
N SER A 445 15.52 -10.92 -25.17
CA SER A 445 14.31 -10.81 -25.98
C SER A 445 13.13 -10.49 -25.07
N VAL A 446 12.45 -9.37 -25.34
CA VAL A 446 11.18 -9.00 -24.70
C VAL A 446 10.08 -9.23 -25.71
N SER A 447 9.16 -10.15 -25.42
CA SER A 447 8.03 -10.50 -26.27
C SER A 447 6.72 -10.02 -25.65
N ALA A 448 5.94 -9.26 -26.42
CA ALA A 448 4.60 -8.83 -26.04
C ALA A 448 3.56 -9.63 -26.84
N ALA A 449 2.72 -10.40 -26.15
CA ALA A 449 1.61 -11.15 -26.71
C ALA A 449 0.28 -10.42 -26.44
N PHE A 450 -0.16 -9.58 -27.37
CA PHE A 450 -1.36 -8.76 -27.21
C PHE A 450 -2.63 -9.60 -27.04
N GLN A 451 -3.35 -9.36 -25.94
CA GLN A 451 -4.59 -10.03 -25.55
C GLN A 451 -5.83 -9.20 -25.90
N LEU A 452 -5.65 -7.88 -26.01
CA LEU A 452 -6.68 -6.90 -26.33
C LEU A 452 -6.38 -6.22 -27.67
N GLU A 453 -7.42 -5.66 -28.30
CA GLU A 453 -7.24 -4.74 -29.42
C GLU A 453 -6.74 -3.40 -28.88
N VAL A 454 -5.67 -2.88 -29.47
CA VAL A 454 -5.05 -1.63 -29.04
C VAL A 454 -4.79 -0.70 -30.23
N THR A 455 -4.79 0.60 -29.93
CA THR A 455 -4.45 1.65 -30.88
C THR A 455 -3.49 2.65 -30.24
N GLY A 456 -2.61 3.23 -31.04
CA GLY A 456 -1.63 4.22 -30.63
C GLY A 456 -0.22 3.64 -30.49
N ASN A 457 0.74 4.52 -30.21
CA ASN A 457 2.15 4.20 -30.12
C ASN A 457 2.47 3.56 -28.76
N TYR A 458 2.21 2.26 -28.65
CA TYR A 458 2.76 1.45 -27.55
C TYR A 458 4.26 1.32 -27.74
N LYS A 459 4.98 1.28 -26.61
CA LYS A 459 6.44 1.25 -26.59
C LYS A 459 6.94 0.11 -25.72
N VAL A 460 8.21 -0.26 -25.92
CA VAL A 460 8.88 -1.26 -25.09
C VAL A 460 10.16 -0.69 -24.50
N ALA A 461 10.41 -0.99 -23.22
CA ALA A 461 11.67 -0.73 -22.56
C ALA A 461 12.18 -2.01 -21.88
N CYS A 462 13.50 -2.14 -21.73
CA CYS A 462 14.14 -3.20 -20.97
C CYS A 462 15.04 -2.58 -19.91
N VAL A 463 14.86 -3.02 -18.66
CA VAL A 463 15.62 -2.57 -17.49
C VAL A 463 16.43 -3.73 -16.93
N ILE A 464 17.62 -3.43 -16.44
CA ILE A 464 18.43 -4.32 -15.61
C ILE A 464 18.34 -3.79 -14.18
N VAL A 465 17.91 -4.65 -13.27
CA VAL A 465 17.80 -4.39 -11.83
C VAL A 465 18.75 -5.32 -11.09
N GLU A 466 19.44 -4.84 -10.06
CA GLU A 466 20.32 -5.66 -9.23
C GLU A 466 19.95 -5.53 -7.75
N ASP A 467 19.75 -6.66 -7.09
CA ASP A 467 19.56 -6.76 -5.65
C ASP A 467 20.90 -6.95 -4.92
N SER A 468 20.88 -6.82 -3.60
CA SER A 468 22.06 -7.07 -2.75
C SER A 468 23.32 -6.27 -3.11
N VAL A 469 23.15 -5.07 -3.66
CA VAL A 469 24.27 -4.20 -4.01
C VAL A 469 24.95 -3.71 -2.74
N THR A 470 26.24 -3.94 -2.64
CA THR A 470 27.07 -3.54 -1.49
C THR A 470 28.33 -2.80 -1.95
N GLY A 471 28.98 -2.12 -1.01
CA GLY A 471 30.25 -1.44 -1.27
C GLY A 471 31.12 -1.36 -0.02
N THR A 472 32.37 -0.92 -0.21
CA THR A 472 33.35 -0.81 0.89
C THR A 472 33.83 0.62 1.13
N THR A 473 33.46 1.56 0.25
CA THR A 473 33.79 2.98 0.37
C THR A 473 32.63 3.75 0.99
N SER A 474 32.92 4.94 1.53
CA SER A 474 31.91 5.84 2.07
C SER A 474 30.91 6.35 1.02
N ASP A 475 31.17 6.13 -0.27
CA ASP A 475 30.22 6.48 -1.35
C ASP A 475 28.94 5.62 -1.29
N TYR A 476 28.99 4.49 -0.58
CA TYR A 476 27.87 3.60 -0.30
C TYR A 476 27.23 3.85 1.08
N ASP A 477 27.71 4.82 1.85
CA ASP A 477 27.08 5.17 3.13
C ASP A 477 25.70 5.79 2.86
N GLN A 478 24.65 5.25 3.50
CA GLN A 478 23.29 5.75 3.35
C GLN A 478 23.00 6.81 4.42
N SER A 479 22.69 8.03 4.01
CA SER A 479 22.14 9.06 4.88
C SER A 479 20.82 8.57 5.50
N ASN A 480 20.68 8.68 6.82
CA ASN A 480 19.59 8.07 7.57
C ASN A 480 18.99 9.00 8.62
N SER A 481 17.85 9.62 8.32
CA SER A 481 17.13 10.54 9.22
C SER A 481 16.35 9.83 10.33
N TYR A 482 16.26 8.49 10.31
CA TYR A 482 15.58 7.71 11.32
C TYR A 482 16.48 7.27 12.47
N ALA A 483 17.81 7.46 12.34
CA ALA A 483 18.80 7.04 13.33
C ALA A 483 18.44 7.52 14.74
N GLY A 484 18.33 6.58 15.68
CA GLY A 484 17.98 6.85 17.08
C GLY A 484 16.48 6.89 17.37
N GLY A 485 15.60 6.61 16.40
CA GLY A 485 14.17 6.37 16.60
C GLY A 485 13.29 7.59 16.80
N GLY A 486 13.85 8.81 16.82
CA GLY A 486 13.08 10.04 17.02
C GLY A 486 12.05 10.33 15.91
N ALA A 487 12.25 9.77 14.72
CA ALA A 487 11.34 9.87 13.57
C ALA A 487 10.37 8.68 13.44
N GLY A 488 10.30 7.81 14.44
CA GLY A 488 9.51 6.57 14.42
C GLY A 488 10.29 5.36 13.91
N VAL A 489 9.60 4.21 13.91
CA VAL A 489 10.13 2.93 13.40
C VAL A 489 10.20 2.98 11.87
N MET A 490 11.31 2.53 11.28
CA MET A 490 11.54 2.50 9.84
C MET A 490 12.32 1.26 9.42
N GLY A 491 11.67 0.10 9.49
CA GLY A 491 12.19 -1.15 8.91
C GLY A 491 13.57 -1.59 9.43
N GLY A 492 13.98 -1.13 10.62
CA GLY A 492 15.27 -1.40 11.25
C GLY A 492 16.30 -0.27 11.08
N PHE A 493 16.08 0.70 10.18
CA PHE A 493 16.99 1.83 9.99
C PHE A 493 17.05 2.76 11.20
N GLU A 494 16.01 2.79 12.03
CA GLU A 494 16.00 3.53 13.28
C GLU A 494 17.02 3.03 14.30
N LEU A 495 17.45 1.78 14.17
CA LEU A 495 18.46 1.12 15.00
C LEU A 495 19.89 1.26 14.45
N LEU A 496 20.04 1.82 13.24
CA LEU A 496 21.31 2.04 12.58
C LEU A 496 21.79 3.49 12.78
N PRO A 497 23.11 3.76 12.69
CA PRO A 497 23.65 5.11 12.83
C PRO A 497 23.33 6.03 11.63
N HIS A 498 23.71 7.30 11.74
CA HIS A 498 23.68 8.28 10.65
C HIS A 498 25.11 8.75 10.29
N PRO A 499 25.55 8.58 9.03
CA PRO A 499 24.95 7.70 8.01
C PRO A 499 25.06 6.22 8.42
N VAL A 500 24.29 5.35 7.78
CA VAL A 500 24.50 3.90 7.82
C VAL A 500 25.79 3.60 7.04
N PRO A 501 26.84 3.05 7.68
CA PRO A 501 28.08 2.75 6.99
C PRO A 501 27.88 1.69 5.91
N ALA A 502 28.64 1.75 4.83
CA ALA A 502 28.62 0.77 3.74
C ALA A 502 28.71 -0.69 4.21
N ALA A 503 29.46 -0.97 5.30
CA ALA A 503 29.58 -2.30 5.89
C ALA A 503 28.28 -2.84 6.53
N GLN A 504 27.27 -1.99 6.72
CA GLN A 504 25.94 -2.32 7.25
C GLN A 504 24.83 -2.03 6.23
N MET A 505 25.20 -1.61 5.00
CA MET A 505 24.24 -1.17 3.99
C MET A 505 24.22 -2.15 2.81
N GLN A 506 23.02 -2.56 2.45
CA GLN A 506 22.69 -3.37 1.29
C GLN A 506 21.57 -2.64 0.54
N TYR A 507 21.76 -2.42 -0.75
CA TYR A 507 20.76 -1.79 -1.61
C TYR A 507 20.13 -2.85 -2.49
N ASP A 508 18.80 -2.96 -2.41
CA ASP A 508 18.01 -3.86 -3.23
C ASP A 508 17.29 -3.08 -4.33
N HIS A 509 16.89 -3.78 -5.39
CA HIS A 509 16.14 -3.27 -6.53
C HIS A 509 16.87 -2.17 -7.33
N VAL A 510 18.20 -2.10 -7.28
CA VAL A 510 18.97 -1.00 -7.89
C VAL A 510 18.87 -1.03 -9.41
N ALA A 511 18.36 0.05 -10.00
CA ALA A 511 18.32 0.23 -11.44
C ALA A 511 19.74 0.39 -12.01
N ARG A 512 20.21 -0.62 -12.75
CA ARG A 512 21.54 -0.63 -13.37
C ARG A 512 21.58 -0.12 -14.79
N ALA A 513 20.48 -0.32 -15.52
CA ALA A 513 20.36 0.13 -16.90
C ALA A 513 18.91 0.22 -17.33
N ILE A 514 18.61 1.15 -18.22
CA ILE A 514 17.37 1.17 -19.01
C ILE A 514 17.70 1.37 -20.50
N SER A 515 16.98 0.66 -21.37
CA SER A 515 17.18 0.69 -22.82
C SER A 515 15.85 0.63 -23.58
N PRO A 516 15.71 1.34 -24.71
CA PRO A 516 16.69 2.29 -25.28
C PRO A 516 16.71 3.65 -24.57
N SER A 517 15.63 4.01 -23.87
CA SER A 517 15.43 5.24 -23.13
C SER A 517 14.39 5.02 -22.02
N PHE A 518 14.19 6.02 -21.18
CA PHE A 518 13.12 6.00 -20.18
C PHE A 518 11.73 5.85 -20.82
N GLU A 519 11.47 6.60 -21.90
CA GLU A 519 10.19 6.58 -22.61
C GLU A 519 9.94 5.26 -23.36
N GLY A 520 10.98 4.46 -23.58
CA GLY A 520 10.93 3.24 -24.40
C GLY A 520 11.16 3.51 -25.89
N LEU A 521 11.18 2.42 -26.66
CA LEU A 521 11.36 2.46 -28.10
C LEU A 521 10.09 3.00 -28.79
N ASP A 522 10.20 4.14 -29.47
CA ASP A 522 9.17 4.64 -30.37
C ASP A 522 8.96 3.70 -31.56
N ASP A 523 7.71 3.61 -32.04
CA ASP A 523 7.29 2.76 -33.16
C ASP A 523 7.69 1.28 -32.95
N ALA A 524 7.78 0.84 -31.69
CA ALA A 524 8.07 -0.56 -31.36
C ALA A 524 6.99 -1.49 -31.93
N TYR A 525 5.75 -1.02 -31.91
CA TYR A 525 4.58 -1.78 -32.32
C TYR A 525 3.80 -1.05 -33.40
N PRO A 526 3.04 -1.74 -34.27
CA PRO A 526 2.13 -1.09 -35.20
C PRO A 526 1.11 -0.21 -34.47
N ASP A 527 0.72 0.92 -35.07
CA ASP A 527 -0.28 1.86 -34.53
C ASP A 527 -1.65 1.24 -34.19
N SER A 528 -1.95 0.07 -34.76
CA SER A 528 -3.14 -0.70 -34.45
C SER A 528 -2.83 -2.19 -34.46
N ILE A 529 -3.22 -2.90 -33.41
CA ILE A 529 -3.09 -4.35 -33.29
C ILE A 529 -4.48 -4.93 -33.07
N SER A 530 -4.93 -5.77 -34.00
CA SER A 530 -6.19 -6.51 -33.89
C SER A 530 -6.04 -7.76 -33.01
N LYS A 531 -7.11 -8.15 -32.30
CA LYS A 531 -7.13 -9.30 -31.40
C LYS A 531 -6.89 -10.66 -32.10
N SER A 532 -5.81 -11.35 -31.70
CA SER A 532 -5.51 -12.81 -31.79
C SER A 532 -3.99 -12.94 -31.68
N PRO A 533 -3.40 -13.67 -30.71
CA PRO A 533 -2.13 -13.29 -30.09
C PRO A 533 -1.10 -12.87 -31.13
N TYR A 534 -0.99 -11.55 -31.28
CA TYR A 534 -0.03 -10.93 -32.17
C TYR A 534 1.20 -10.71 -31.31
N ILE A 535 2.17 -11.60 -31.49
CA ILE A 535 3.40 -11.60 -30.70
C ILE A 535 4.43 -10.78 -31.45
N ILE A 536 4.95 -9.75 -30.79
CA ILE A 536 6.04 -8.94 -31.31
C ILE A 536 7.19 -9.02 -30.31
N THR A 537 8.38 -9.34 -30.79
CA THR A 537 9.58 -9.50 -29.98
C THR A 537 10.60 -8.43 -30.34
N HIS A 538 11.22 -7.85 -29.32
CA HIS A 538 12.31 -6.91 -29.43
C HIS A 538 13.56 -7.45 -28.74
N ASN A 539 14.71 -7.32 -29.41
CA ASN A 539 15.99 -7.75 -28.86
C ASN A 539 16.80 -6.57 -28.34
N PHE A 540 17.31 -6.74 -27.12
CA PHE A 540 18.21 -5.81 -26.45
C PHE A 540 19.54 -6.49 -26.19
N SER A 541 20.60 -5.70 -26.05
CA SER A 541 21.92 -6.20 -25.70
C SER A 541 22.53 -5.29 -24.65
N PHE A 542 23.05 -5.91 -23.59
CA PHE A 542 23.73 -5.25 -22.49
C PHE A 542 25.11 -5.89 -22.31
N VAL A 543 26.08 -5.09 -21.86
CA VAL A 543 27.34 -5.61 -21.34
C VAL A 543 27.36 -5.28 -19.87
N LEU A 544 27.25 -6.31 -19.03
CA LEU A 544 27.19 -6.14 -17.58
C LEU A 544 28.56 -5.71 -17.05
N ASP A 545 28.57 -4.83 -16.05
CA ASP A 545 29.81 -4.48 -15.37
C ASP A 545 30.38 -5.72 -14.65
N ALA A 546 31.70 -5.85 -14.61
CA ALA A 546 32.35 -6.99 -13.97
C ALA A 546 32.17 -7.02 -12.44
N GLY A 547 31.82 -5.88 -11.83
CA GLY A 547 31.53 -5.76 -10.40
C GLY A 547 30.08 -6.08 -10.01
N TRP A 548 29.19 -6.30 -10.97
CA TRP A 548 27.80 -6.70 -10.68
C TRP A 548 27.71 -8.21 -10.41
N ASP A 549 26.85 -8.60 -9.48
CA ASP A 549 26.53 -10.00 -9.21
C ASP A 549 25.42 -10.48 -10.13
N GLU A 550 25.78 -11.24 -11.17
CA GLU A 550 24.81 -11.82 -12.11
C GLU A 550 23.73 -12.70 -11.47
N ASN A 551 23.93 -13.21 -10.25
CA ASN A 551 22.93 -14.02 -9.54
C ASN A 551 21.89 -13.16 -8.81
N GLN A 552 22.10 -11.84 -8.75
CA GLN A 552 21.19 -10.87 -8.14
C GLN A 552 20.56 -9.97 -9.20
N ILE A 553 20.71 -10.30 -10.49
CA ILE A 553 20.15 -9.50 -11.58
C ILE A 553 18.77 -10.00 -12.02
N HIS A 554 17.84 -9.06 -12.08
CA HIS A 554 16.54 -9.19 -12.71
C HIS A 554 16.49 -8.41 -14.03
N ILE A 555 15.87 -9.01 -15.04
CA ILE A 555 15.62 -8.42 -16.36
C ILE A 555 14.13 -8.08 -16.44
N VAL A 556 13.83 -6.78 -16.56
CA VAL A 556 12.45 -6.28 -16.55
C VAL A 556 12.10 -5.74 -17.93
N GLY A 557 11.20 -6.41 -18.65
CA GLY A 557 10.64 -5.95 -19.91
C GLY A 557 9.31 -5.24 -19.68
N MET A 558 9.21 -3.96 -20.04
CA MET A 558 8.03 -3.13 -19.82
C MET A 558 7.31 -2.80 -21.12
N LEU A 559 5.99 -2.96 -21.13
CA LEU A 559 5.08 -2.43 -22.15
C LEU A 559 4.53 -1.11 -21.66
N ILE A 560 4.79 -0.05 -22.41
CA ILE A 560 4.38 1.32 -22.09
C ILE A 560 3.24 1.71 -23.03
N ASP A 561 2.14 2.21 -22.46
CA ASP A 561 0.98 2.66 -23.22
C ASP A 561 1.22 4.02 -23.90
N PRO A 562 0.33 4.45 -24.82
CA PRO A 562 0.49 5.73 -25.51
C PRO A 562 0.44 6.97 -24.61
N ASN A 563 -0.05 6.84 -23.37
CA ASN A 563 -0.08 7.92 -22.38
C ASN A 563 1.19 7.95 -21.52
N GLY A 564 2.12 7.01 -21.71
CA GLY A 564 3.36 6.90 -20.95
C GLY A 564 3.24 6.11 -19.64
N ARG A 565 2.06 5.53 -19.33
CA ARG A 565 1.90 4.60 -18.21
C ARG A 565 2.47 3.23 -18.58
N ILE A 566 2.92 2.48 -17.58
CA ILE A 566 3.28 1.07 -17.80
C ILE A 566 1.99 0.25 -17.84
N ASP A 567 1.67 -0.33 -18.99
CA ASP A 567 0.50 -1.19 -19.18
C ASP A 567 0.73 -2.55 -18.51
N ASN A 568 1.92 -3.13 -18.73
CA ASN A 568 2.32 -4.40 -18.15
C ASN A 568 3.84 -4.56 -18.15
N ALA A 569 4.33 -5.56 -17.43
CA ALA A 569 5.73 -5.96 -17.47
C ALA A 569 5.92 -7.47 -17.34
N GLY A 570 7.14 -7.92 -17.59
CA GLY A 570 7.64 -9.23 -17.18
C GLY A 570 8.98 -9.04 -16.49
N SER A 571 9.20 -9.73 -15.36
CA SER A 571 10.46 -9.72 -14.61
C SER A 571 10.91 -11.14 -14.35
N VAL A 572 12.19 -11.41 -14.59
CA VAL A 572 12.82 -12.73 -14.41
C VAL A 572 14.29 -12.54 -14.08
N SER A 573 14.88 -13.49 -13.35
CA SER A 573 16.34 -13.59 -13.21
C SER A 573 17.02 -13.91 -14.55
N ILE A 574 18.35 -13.72 -14.65
CA ILE A 574 19.11 -14.17 -15.83
C ILE A 574 18.91 -15.67 -16.08
N ALA A 575 18.94 -16.52 -15.04
CA ALA A 575 18.80 -17.96 -15.17
C ALA A 575 17.42 -18.38 -15.72
N GLU A 576 16.35 -17.73 -15.26
CA GLU A 576 15.00 -17.94 -15.79
C GLU A 576 14.87 -17.43 -17.23
N ALA A 577 15.47 -16.29 -17.55
CA ALA A 577 15.49 -15.77 -18.92
C ALA A 577 16.24 -16.71 -19.89
N GLU A 578 17.36 -17.29 -19.48
CA GLU A 578 18.06 -18.31 -20.26
C GLU A 578 17.24 -19.59 -20.44
N THR A 579 16.47 -19.97 -19.42
CA THR A 579 15.51 -21.08 -19.49
C THR A 579 14.37 -20.79 -20.47
N ASN A 580 13.85 -19.56 -20.47
CA ASN A 580 12.86 -19.11 -21.46
C ASN A 580 13.46 -19.05 -22.88
N GLY A 581 14.76 -18.83 -22.98
CA GLY A 581 15.54 -18.80 -24.22
C GLY A 581 15.39 -17.49 -25.01
N LEU A 582 16.45 -17.10 -25.71
CA LEU A 582 16.42 -15.92 -26.57
C LEU A 582 15.57 -16.17 -27.83
N VAL A 583 14.56 -15.31 -28.04
CA VAL A 583 13.74 -15.29 -29.25
C VAL A 583 14.21 -14.16 -30.17
N ASN A 584 14.48 -14.46 -31.44
CA ASN A 584 14.87 -13.44 -32.42
C ASN A 584 13.68 -12.55 -32.81
N GLY A 585 13.90 -11.25 -32.85
CA GLY A 585 12.93 -10.20 -33.12
C GLY A 585 13.59 -8.92 -33.65
N GLY A 586 12.91 -7.79 -33.50
CA GLY A 586 13.43 -6.49 -33.94
C GLY A 586 14.59 -6.04 -33.06
N VAL A 587 15.78 -5.82 -33.64
CA VAL A 587 16.96 -5.37 -32.90
C VAL A 587 16.78 -3.92 -32.46
N VAL A 588 16.79 -3.69 -31.15
CA VAL A 588 16.75 -2.36 -30.55
C VAL A 588 18.18 -1.83 -30.49
N VAL A 589 18.51 -0.94 -31.43
CA VAL A 589 19.85 -0.32 -31.50
C VAL A 589 19.89 0.86 -30.51
N SER A 590 20.16 0.58 -29.25
CA SER A 590 20.47 1.61 -28.26
C SER A 590 21.90 2.13 -28.47
N THR A 591 22.10 3.44 -28.38
CA THR A 591 23.42 4.09 -28.43
C THR A 591 24.23 3.92 -27.14
N LYS A 592 23.72 3.16 -26.16
CA LYS A 592 24.33 3.02 -24.83
C LYS A 592 25.15 1.75 -24.74
N GLN A 593 26.46 1.88 -24.96
CA GLN A 593 27.43 0.96 -24.36
C GLN A 593 27.44 1.32 -22.88
N LEU A 594 26.97 0.43 -21.99
CA LEU A 594 27.12 0.64 -20.55
C LEU A 594 28.61 0.88 -20.27
N PRO A 595 28.97 1.91 -19.49
CA PRO A 595 30.36 2.30 -19.33
C PRO A 595 31.11 1.18 -18.62
N ALA A 596 31.87 0.39 -19.38
CA ALA A 596 32.95 -0.39 -18.81
C ALA A 596 33.97 0.59 -18.17
N PRO A 597 34.64 0.24 -17.08
CA PRO A 597 35.65 1.08 -16.41
C PRO A 597 36.86 1.48 -17.30
N ASP A 598 36.91 1.03 -18.56
CA ASP A 598 38.03 1.17 -19.49
C ASP A 598 37.61 1.68 -20.89
N GLU A 599 36.65 2.61 -21.00
CA GLU A 599 36.34 3.33 -22.25
C GLU A 599 37.53 4.23 -22.71
N THR A 600 38.53 3.60 -23.31
CA THR A 600 39.77 4.21 -23.81
C THR A 600 39.62 4.84 -25.19
N VAL A 601 38.47 4.70 -25.86
CA VAL A 601 38.25 5.14 -27.26
C VAL A 601 36.92 5.86 -27.44
N LYS A 602 36.95 7.17 -27.76
CA LYS A 602 35.76 8.01 -28.01
C LYS A 602 35.83 8.69 -29.38
N ILE A 603 34.69 8.83 -30.07
CA ILE A 603 34.59 9.59 -31.32
C ILE A 603 33.71 10.84 -31.10
N TYR A 604 34.23 12.02 -31.46
CA TYR A 604 33.45 13.27 -31.39
C TYR A 604 33.92 14.30 -32.44
N PRO A 605 33.05 15.19 -32.92
CA PRO A 605 31.59 15.06 -32.84
C PRO A 605 31.11 13.83 -33.64
N ASN A 606 29.99 13.25 -33.22
CA ASN A 606 29.31 12.17 -33.92
C ASN A 606 27.80 12.34 -33.71
N PRO A 607 27.04 12.85 -34.69
CA PRO A 607 27.38 12.99 -36.11
C PRO A 607 28.44 14.06 -36.44
N ALA A 608 29.21 13.83 -37.51
CA ALA A 608 30.27 14.71 -38.00
C ALA A 608 29.92 15.31 -39.38
N SER A 609 30.28 16.58 -39.59
CA SER A 609 30.11 17.22 -40.91
C SER A 609 31.43 17.25 -41.69
N ASN A 610 32.42 18.02 -41.22
CA ASN A 610 33.71 18.20 -41.92
C ASN A 610 34.83 17.31 -41.39
N ALA A 611 34.83 17.02 -40.09
CA ALA A 611 35.76 16.12 -39.44
C ALA A 611 35.14 15.53 -38.16
N ALA A 612 35.61 14.35 -37.78
CA ALA A 612 35.46 13.77 -36.46
C ALA A 612 36.86 13.57 -35.84
N PHE A 613 36.91 13.32 -34.54
CA PHE A 613 38.13 13.06 -33.80
C PHE A 613 37.97 11.78 -33.00
N LEU A 614 38.96 10.91 -33.10
CA LEU A 614 39.09 9.69 -32.31
C LEU A 614 40.04 9.97 -31.15
N LYS A 615 39.51 10.05 -29.94
CA LYS A 615 40.33 10.13 -28.72
C LYS A 615 40.65 8.72 -28.25
N ILE A 616 41.94 8.42 -28.13
CA ILE A 616 42.46 7.15 -27.65
C ILE A 616 43.35 7.38 -26.42
N GLN A 617 43.20 6.54 -25.40
CA GLN A 617 44.08 6.48 -24.23
C GLN A 617 44.78 5.12 -24.18
N LEU A 618 46.09 5.10 -24.33
CA LEU A 618 46.90 3.89 -24.22
C LEU A 618 47.57 3.83 -22.84
N LYS A 619 47.42 2.69 -22.14
CA LYS A 619 48.09 2.41 -20.85
C LYS A 619 49.57 2.04 -21.04
N GLU A 620 49.93 1.55 -22.22
CA GLU A 620 51.29 1.14 -22.62
C GLU A 620 51.53 1.45 -24.12
N GLU A 621 52.77 1.39 -24.57
CA GLU A 621 53.09 1.62 -25.99
C GLU A 621 52.49 0.50 -26.87
N ALA A 622 51.72 0.89 -27.90
CA ALA A 622 51.09 -0.05 -28.82
C ALA A 622 51.08 0.48 -30.25
N HIS A 623 51.19 -0.41 -31.24
CA HIS A 623 50.98 -0.06 -32.65
C HIS A 623 49.50 0.25 -32.90
N VAL A 624 49.19 1.41 -33.46
CA VAL A 624 47.82 1.88 -33.70
C VAL A 624 47.55 2.09 -35.18
N SER A 625 46.51 1.44 -35.70
CA SER A 625 46.01 1.68 -37.06
C SER A 625 44.48 1.80 -37.08
N MET A 626 43.95 2.58 -38.02
CA MET A 626 42.53 2.88 -38.16
C MET A 626 42.06 2.65 -39.58
N GLN A 627 40.95 1.94 -39.73
CA GLN A 627 40.25 1.70 -40.98
C GLN A 627 38.80 2.17 -40.84
N VAL A 628 38.25 2.76 -41.89
CA VAL A 628 36.84 3.21 -41.95
C VAL A 628 36.16 2.49 -43.09
N PHE A 629 35.03 1.89 -42.82
CA PHE A 629 34.21 1.14 -43.76
C PHE A 629 32.86 1.83 -43.96
N ASN A 630 32.35 1.82 -45.19
CA ASN A 630 30.97 2.23 -45.45
C ASN A 630 29.97 1.14 -45.05
N SER A 631 28.67 1.42 -45.16
CA SER A 631 27.58 0.49 -44.82
C SER A 631 27.55 -0.80 -45.66
N ALA A 632 28.25 -0.84 -46.81
CA ALA A 632 28.41 -2.04 -47.63
C ALA A 632 29.67 -2.85 -47.27
N GLY A 633 30.39 -2.48 -46.20
CA GLY A 633 31.63 -3.13 -45.77
C GLY A 633 32.87 -2.79 -46.61
N GLN A 634 32.78 -1.78 -47.49
CA GLN A 634 33.92 -1.37 -48.32
C GLN A 634 34.81 -0.41 -47.53
N LEU A 635 36.13 -0.65 -47.56
CA LEU A 635 37.14 0.23 -46.96
C LEU A 635 37.18 1.58 -47.71
N VAL A 636 36.88 2.67 -47.01
CA VAL A 636 36.83 4.04 -47.56
C VAL A 636 37.97 4.93 -47.06
N LEU A 637 38.59 4.60 -45.92
CA LEU A 637 39.75 5.32 -45.39
C LEU A 637 40.62 4.36 -44.55
N SER A 638 41.94 4.50 -44.66
CA SER A 638 42.89 3.75 -43.83
C SER A 638 44.04 4.67 -43.42
N ARG A 639 44.46 4.59 -42.15
CA ARG A 639 45.59 5.34 -41.58
C ARG A 639 46.35 4.43 -40.62
N ASP A 640 47.67 4.42 -40.75
CA ASP A 640 48.59 3.81 -39.79
C ASP A 640 49.27 4.94 -39.01
N TYR A 641 49.21 4.86 -37.67
CA TYR A 641 49.79 5.86 -36.76
C TYR A 641 51.07 5.36 -36.08
N GLY A 642 51.52 4.13 -36.37
CA GLY A 642 52.70 3.55 -35.76
C GLY A 642 52.53 3.28 -34.26
N ASN A 643 53.64 3.22 -33.53
CA ASN A 643 53.62 3.01 -32.09
C ASN A 643 53.27 4.32 -31.36
N LEU A 644 52.19 4.27 -30.59
CA LEU A 644 51.69 5.38 -29.77
C LEU A 644 51.74 4.98 -28.29
N ASN A 645 51.97 5.96 -27.41
CA ASN A 645 51.89 5.82 -25.95
C ASN A 645 51.24 7.08 -25.33
N GLY A 646 50.30 6.89 -24.41
CA GLY A 646 49.56 7.97 -23.74
C GLY A 646 48.26 8.34 -24.45
N SER A 647 47.86 9.61 -24.32
CA SER A 647 46.61 10.13 -24.87
C SER A 647 46.81 10.76 -26.24
N TYR A 648 46.00 10.38 -27.24
CA TYR A 648 45.98 11.01 -28.55
C TYR A 648 44.58 11.40 -28.97
N THR A 649 44.49 12.45 -29.78
CA THR A 649 43.28 12.83 -30.51
C THR A 649 43.61 12.79 -31.99
N LEU A 650 43.09 11.77 -32.67
CA LEU A 650 43.42 11.45 -34.06
C LEU A 650 42.30 11.96 -34.98
N PRO A 651 42.59 12.82 -35.97
CA PRO A 651 41.56 13.40 -36.82
C PRO A 651 41.07 12.42 -37.90
N ILE A 652 39.76 12.43 -38.14
CA ILE A 652 39.08 11.71 -39.22
C ILE A 652 38.46 12.76 -40.13
N ILE A 653 39.04 12.98 -41.31
CA ILE A 653 38.53 13.96 -42.27
C ILE A 653 37.31 13.37 -43.00
N THR A 654 36.11 13.79 -42.61
CA THR A 654 34.84 13.29 -43.16
C THR A 654 34.38 14.04 -44.40
N LYS A 655 35.05 15.15 -44.77
CA LYS A 655 34.70 16.00 -45.92
C LYS A 655 34.51 15.23 -47.24
N SER A 656 35.31 14.19 -47.46
CA SER A 656 35.27 13.34 -48.66
C SER A 656 34.29 12.16 -48.57
N LEU A 657 33.67 11.93 -47.41
CA LEU A 657 32.69 10.86 -47.20
C LEU A 657 31.29 11.37 -47.58
N ASN A 658 30.41 10.48 -48.05
CA ASN A 658 29.01 10.82 -48.30
C ASN A 658 28.21 10.82 -46.99
N LYS A 659 27.00 11.41 -47.00
CA LYS A 659 26.09 11.28 -45.85
C LYS A 659 25.78 9.79 -45.63
N GLY A 660 25.92 9.32 -44.40
CA GLY A 660 25.69 7.90 -44.08
C GLY A 660 26.37 7.43 -42.80
N ILE A 661 26.21 6.14 -42.52
CA ILE A 661 26.81 5.46 -41.37
C ILE A 661 28.07 4.73 -41.82
N TYR A 662 29.13 4.87 -41.03
CA TYR A 662 30.43 4.26 -41.23
C TYR A 662 30.84 3.48 -39.98
N ALA A 663 31.57 2.38 -40.18
CA ALA A 663 32.21 1.63 -39.11
C ALA A 663 33.71 1.97 -39.07
N ILE A 664 34.21 2.41 -37.93
CA ILE A 664 35.63 2.64 -37.69
C ILE A 664 36.19 1.44 -36.96
N LYS A 665 37.11 0.72 -37.59
CA LYS A 665 37.90 -0.35 -36.97
C LYS A 665 39.25 0.23 -36.56
N LEU A 666 39.51 0.27 -35.26
CA LEU A 666 40.76 0.69 -34.66
C LEU A 666 41.49 -0.55 -34.14
N GLN A 667 42.72 -0.76 -34.58
CA GLN A 667 43.60 -1.76 -34.02
C GLN A 667 44.61 -1.07 -33.11
N HIS A 668 44.78 -1.55 -31.88
CA HIS A 668 45.84 -1.11 -30.96
C HIS A 668 46.49 -2.35 -30.29
N GLY A 669 47.71 -2.68 -30.71
CA GLY A 669 48.32 -3.97 -30.38
C GLY A 669 47.48 -5.13 -30.94
N ASP A 670 47.17 -6.12 -30.09
CA ASP A 670 46.34 -7.28 -30.45
C ASP A 670 44.83 -7.02 -30.34
N LYS A 671 44.43 -5.84 -29.88
CA LYS A 671 43.02 -5.47 -29.67
C LYS A 671 42.44 -4.75 -30.87
N ILE A 672 41.21 -5.12 -31.24
CA ILE A 672 40.43 -4.48 -32.29
C ILE A 672 39.17 -3.89 -31.65
N VAL A 673 38.98 -2.59 -31.80
CA VAL A 673 37.79 -1.86 -31.34
C VAL A 673 37.04 -1.33 -32.56
N THR A 674 35.73 -1.54 -32.60
CA THR A 674 34.87 -0.98 -33.66
C THR A 674 33.97 0.10 -33.08
N LYS A 675 33.90 1.27 -33.73
CA LYS A 675 33.03 2.38 -33.32
C LYS A 675 32.25 2.92 -34.52
N LYS A 676 31.02 3.38 -34.29
CA LYS A 676 30.14 3.95 -35.33
C LYS A 676 30.49 5.42 -35.57
N LEU A 677 30.55 5.85 -36.83
CA LEU A 677 30.64 7.25 -37.24
C LEU A 677 29.46 7.59 -38.16
N VAL A 678 28.69 8.61 -37.82
CA VAL A 678 27.61 9.17 -38.64
C VAL A 678 28.12 10.42 -39.32
N VAL A 679 28.06 10.48 -40.65
CA VAL A 679 28.40 11.69 -41.41
C VAL A 679 27.09 12.37 -41.82
N ASN A 680 26.85 13.58 -41.31
CA ASN A 680 25.71 14.42 -41.65
C ASN A 680 26.26 15.71 -42.27
N LYS A 681 26.17 15.81 -43.61
CA LYS A 681 26.50 17.02 -44.36
C LYS A 681 25.39 18.04 -44.28
#